data_AF-A0AAN8AWI1-F1
#
_entry.id   AF-A0AAN8AWI1-F1
#
_cell.length_a   1.000
_cell.length_b   1.000
_cell.length_c   1.000
_cell.angle_alpha   90.00
_cell.angle_beta   90.00
_cell.angle_gamma   90.00
#
_symmetry.space_group_name_H-M   'P 1'
#
loop_
_entity.id
_entity.type
_entity.pdbx_description
1 polymer ?
#
loop_
_entity_poly.entity_id
_entity_poly.type
_entity_poly.pdbx_seq_one_letter_code
_entity_poly.pdbx_strand_id
1 'polypeptide(L)'
;MGAGLTVGRWSCYGCQYTDLAVMWRCLALCQENLLASQERGRARPANRKERDDAAGRPCCPGFHVITAAAVAPSSSHRSSTRPIIPVTFPLCVPPPTVKQPPTIVKQSVKDFIVDPRDNIIIECEAKGNPVPMFSWRRNGKFFNIGKDPRVTMRKRSGTLEIGFRSGGRPEDYEGEYQCFASNEPGMALSNKILLRVSKAPLWPKEVLEPVMVTEGIPLVLPCNPPPGLPPPFTFWMNSAMTPIPQDQRVSMGLNGDLYFSNVLAKDGLTDYSCNARFLFTHTIQQKNPFSLKVLTNINLFQMKEGISPSRAEPYNETSYNATDPYGGRKLAESTPTFLSPSGSESSKMVLRDDQLLLECIAAGLPTPAIKWFKKGGDLPGRKVKFENYNKTLKIINVSEEDAGEYVCMANNHLGSIRHSIFVQVKAAPYWLDKPTNLVLAPDENGRLVCRANGNPKPNIEWLINGQPIDSSDHNPSRQVLGDTIIFRSVQIGSSAVYQCNASNQHGYLLANAFVSVLDMPPRMLGPKNQMIKVIQNNRTFLDCPFFGSPLPDLRWFKNGQGSGLDGGHYHVYVNGTLEIIRARMEDQGTYTCVARSMLGKADNQVHLEVKEPTRIIRAPEHQSAIRGSTVHLDCKVTSDPSLPVTVSWTKDDKPLHLGWRLKKNKQSLTIPNVNEGDEGTYSCSVRSEIDEDSASARLTVLEEASLHPSVSSALPPDRPDPPMDLDLSDPAARSVRLTWIPGNEHRSPITEFLVQFEEDRWEPGRWQDLSSYPGDLNSVILQLAPFVNYQFRVIAINSVGQSPPSRPSPRYKTSGAAPDAIPRGLRGWGSKKDNMEISWEPLLDLERNGPNLHYSVWWRRKDAGEEWSNVTTAGPKHVVLNTDTYVPYEIKIQARNEFGQGPESNMVTGFSGEDNPTDAPTDLRVSKADSTKVNLHWGPVDLSSVQGEFKEYRLYYWRESSLVPGLLVSKEKQIKGFYSVVAEPSGVLSDLVPFSKYKMFMVVANNGFEGPPSNTVEITTKEGVPDAPKFFRINRRGFDTIHLQWEKPLEPNGILIGYQLKYQTVNASRVDRPQLETFSPNVTDFSLRLPDRSTRFKFFLSALTQVGAGKVFAEESPHFTNEVSSVRYPTGSCSVPA
;
A
#
# COMPACT_ATOMS: atom_id res chain seq x y z
N MET A 1 5.80 5.78 47.07
CA MET A 1 6.53 4.51 47.33
C MET A 1 5.46 3.44 47.51
N GLY A 2 5.46 2.28 46.87
CA GLY A 2 6.33 1.70 45.82
C GLY A 2 6.26 0.16 45.90
N ALA A 3 6.53 -0.64 44.86
CA ALA A 3 6.68 -0.43 43.41
C ALA A 3 6.65 -1.84 42.74
N GLY A 4 6.39 -2.04 41.44
CA GLY A 4 5.99 -1.13 40.37
C GLY A 4 6.29 -1.72 38.97
N LEU A 5 5.54 -1.27 37.96
CA LEU A 5 5.85 -1.38 36.51
C LEU A 5 5.98 -2.79 35.88
N THR A 6 4.90 -3.25 35.24
CA THR A 6 4.98 -4.17 34.08
C THR A 6 4.12 -3.63 32.92
N VAL A 7 4.75 -3.34 31.78
CA VAL A 7 4.10 -2.76 30.58
C VAL A 7 3.95 -3.82 29.49
N GLY A 8 2.71 -4.15 29.10
CA GLY A 8 2.39 -4.71 27.78
C GLY A 8 2.09 -3.55 26.81
N ARG A 9 2.63 -3.41 25.60
CA ARG A 9 2.92 -4.36 24.49
C ARG A 9 1.69 -5.04 23.88
N TRP A 10 1.07 -4.33 22.94
CA TRP A 10 0.61 -4.86 21.64
C TRP A 10 1.31 -3.99 20.56
N SER A 11 2.13 -4.51 19.65
CA SER A 11 1.83 -5.39 18.48
C SER A 11 1.56 -4.58 17.20
N CYS A 12 2.60 -3.96 16.64
CA CYS A 12 2.54 -3.33 15.32
C CYS A 12 2.85 -4.34 14.21
N TYR A 13 1.90 -4.58 13.30
CA TYR A 13 2.12 -5.36 12.07
C TYR A 13 2.46 -4.46 10.88
N GLY A 14 3.61 -4.71 10.26
CA GLY A 14 3.84 -4.49 8.83
C GLY A 14 3.92 -3.05 8.29
N CYS A 15 5.13 -2.55 8.10
CA CYS A 15 5.56 -2.11 6.77
C CYS A 15 7.07 -2.33 6.59
N GLN A 16 7.55 -2.43 5.35
CA GLN A 16 8.84 -3.06 5.01
C GLN A 16 9.94 -2.05 4.60
N TYR A 17 11.19 -2.44 4.83
CA TYR A 17 12.44 -1.94 4.21
C TYR A 17 12.71 -0.42 4.19
N THR A 18 13.44 0.06 5.19
CA THR A 18 14.61 0.93 4.98
C THR A 18 15.75 0.51 5.90
N ASP A 19 16.99 0.76 5.48
CA ASP A 19 18.21 0.27 6.14
C ASP A 19 18.70 1.27 7.22
N LEU A 20 18.77 0.84 8.48
CA LEU A 20 19.05 1.69 9.64
C LEU A 20 20.49 1.59 10.17
N ALA A 21 21.36 0.82 9.53
CA ALA A 21 22.71 0.51 10.03
C ALA A 21 23.73 1.67 9.93
N VAL A 22 23.39 2.78 9.26
CA VAL A 22 24.37 3.86 8.92
C VAL A 22 24.22 5.13 9.78
N MET A 23 23.07 5.35 10.42
CA MET A 23 22.75 6.64 11.06
C MET A 23 23.36 6.87 12.46
N TRP A 24 24.19 5.95 12.97
CA TRP A 24 24.78 5.99 14.33
C TRP A 24 26.31 6.15 14.37
N ARG A 25 26.93 6.78 13.36
CA ARG A 25 28.36 7.13 13.36
C ARG A 25 28.72 8.60 13.09
N CYS A 26 27.73 9.48 12.94
CA CYS A 26 27.95 10.91 12.67
C CYS A 26 27.36 11.86 13.72
N LEU A 27 27.09 11.38 14.95
CA LEU A 27 26.41 12.15 16.01
C LEU A 27 27.21 12.16 17.33
N ALA A 28 28.54 12.29 17.21
CA ALA A 28 29.48 12.33 18.34
C ALA A 28 30.67 13.27 18.08
N LEU A 29 30.42 14.43 17.44
CA LEU A 29 31.47 15.43 17.17
C LEU A 29 30.94 16.86 16.96
N CYS A 30 29.96 17.30 17.75
CA CYS A 30 29.56 18.72 17.83
C CYS A 30 28.68 19.01 19.07
N GLN A 31 29.26 19.07 20.28
CA GLN A 31 28.55 19.57 21.47
C GLN A 31 29.47 20.32 22.46
N GLU A 32 30.24 21.27 21.95
CA GLU A 32 30.81 22.34 22.77
C GLU A 32 30.49 23.70 22.13
N ASN A 33 29.48 24.41 22.66
CA ASN A 33 29.65 25.78 23.18
C ASN A 33 28.34 26.41 23.72
N LEU A 34 28.52 27.20 24.78
CA LEU A 34 27.71 28.35 25.21
C LEU A 34 26.21 28.17 25.55
N LEU A 35 25.95 27.91 26.83
CA LEU A 35 24.82 28.49 27.56
C LEU A 35 25.22 29.84 28.16
N ALA A 36 24.90 30.95 27.49
CA ALA A 36 24.80 32.32 28.00
C ALA A 36 24.14 33.20 26.91
N SER A 37 23.24 34.14 27.16
CA SER A 37 22.81 34.78 28.42
C SER A 37 21.32 35.17 28.36
N GLN A 38 20.76 35.69 29.46
CA GLN A 38 19.35 36.10 29.57
C GLN A 38 19.24 37.58 29.99
N GLU A 39 18.09 38.19 29.66
CA GLU A 39 17.57 39.51 30.09
C GLU A 39 17.95 40.79 29.32
N ARG A 40 16.96 41.72 29.33
CA ARG A 40 16.95 43.14 28.92
C ARG A 40 16.94 43.39 27.40
N GLY A 41 16.06 44.21 26.83
CA GLY A 41 15.05 45.10 27.44
C GLY A 41 13.85 45.44 26.52
N ARG A 42 12.94 46.29 27.00
CA ARG A 42 11.65 46.63 26.36
C ARG A 42 11.78 47.78 25.34
N ALA A 43 10.98 47.77 24.27
CA ALA A 43 10.03 48.84 23.87
C ALA A 43 9.71 48.89 22.35
N ARG A 44 8.53 49.45 22.03
CA ARG A 44 7.95 49.78 20.70
C ARG A 44 8.14 51.30 20.41
N PRO A 45 7.70 51.88 19.25
CA PRO A 45 7.53 51.38 17.88
C PRO A 45 8.09 52.34 16.77
N ALA A 46 7.85 51.99 15.49
CA ALA A 46 7.26 52.85 14.43
C ALA A 46 8.06 53.21 13.16
N ASN A 47 7.34 53.09 12.02
CA ASN A 47 7.34 53.90 10.79
C ASN A 47 8.57 54.03 9.84
N ARG A 48 8.48 53.27 8.73
CA ARG A 48 8.16 53.76 7.36
C ARG A 48 9.23 54.50 6.50
N LYS A 49 9.39 53.96 5.28
CA LYS A 49 9.73 54.59 3.97
C LYS A 49 11.21 54.84 3.54
N GLU A 50 11.52 54.23 2.39
CA GLU A 50 12.20 54.79 1.19
C GLU A 50 13.73 55.05 1.10
N ARG A 51 14.30 54.32 0.12
CA ARG A 51 15.33 54.67 -0.88
C ARG A 51 16.81 54.87 -0.51
N ASP A 52 17.59 53.96 -1.10
CA ASP A 52 18.68 54.18 -2.07
C ASP A 52 19.99 54.92 -1.66
N ASP A 53 21.06 54.16 -1.82
CA ASP A 53 22.40 54.51 -2.32
C ASP A 53 23.56 55.09 -1.45
N ALA A 54 24.75 54.62 -1.86
CA ALA A 54 26.08 55.24 -1.77
C ALA A 54 26.90 55.22 -0.44
N ALA A 55 27.51 54.05 -0.20
CA ALA A 55 28.97 53.85 -0.08
C ALA A 55 29.76 54.27 1.20
N GLY A 56 30.55 53.30 1.69
CA GLY A 56 31.57 53.46 2.74
C GLY A 56 32.65 52.36 2.68
N ARG A 57 33.57 52.47 1.71
CA ARG A 57 34.81 51.65 1.56
C ARG A 57 36.02 52.60 1.67
N PRO A 58 37.19 52.18 2.21
CA PRO A 58 38.14 51.38 1.42
C PRO A 58 39.05 50.40 2.18
N CYS A 59 39.55 49.36 1.48
CA CYS A 59 40.98 49.20 1.17
C CYS A 59 41.24 47.95 0.29
N CYS A 60 41.92 48.16 -0.84
CA CYS A 60 42.52 47.18 -1.77
C CYS A 60 44.05 47.49 -1.85
N PRO A 61 44.94 46.79 -2.59
CA PRO A 61 44.78 45.71 -3.60
C PRO A 61 45.66 44.44 -3.27
N GLY A 62 45.88 43.43 -4.12
CA GLY A 62 45.32 43.02 -5.43
C GLY A 62 46.32 42.23 -6.31
N PHE A 63 45.88 41.85 -7.53
CA PHE A 63 46.60 41.21 -8.66
C PHE A 63 46.82 39.68 -8.74
N HIS A 64 46.81 39.23 -10.00
CA HIS A 64 46.80 37.85 -10.52
C HIS A 64 48.21 37.26 -10.72
N VAL A 65 48.31 35.95 -11.00
CA VAL A 65 48.72 35.38 -12.32
C VAL A 65 48.53 33.85 -12.34
N ILE A 66 48.65 33.23 -13.52
CA ILE A 66 48.24 31.86 -13.88
C ILE A 66 49.46 30.95 -14.17
N THR A 67 49.21 29.63 -14.26
CA THR A 67 49.99 28.56 -14.95
C THR A 67 51.17 27.83 -14.25
N ALA A 68 50.95 26.52 -14.07
CA ALA A 68 51.70 25.40 -14.68
C ALA A 68 52.80 24.61 -13.91
N ALA A 69 52.81 23.32 -14.26
CA ALA A 69 53.91 22.33 -14.24
C ALA A 69 54.59 21.96 -12.90
N ALA A 70 54.47 20.68 -12.53
CA ALA A 70 55.33 20.04 -11.54
C ALA A 70 56.46 19.25 -12.24
N VAL A 71 57.69 19.45 -11.77
CA VAL A 71 58.87 18.64 -12.11
C VAL A 71 59.53 18.21 -10.80
N ALA A 72 59.88 16.93 -10.67
CA ALA A 72 60.55 16.38 -9.47
C ALA A 72 62.07 16.64 -9.52
N PRO A 73 62.79 16.63 -8.38
CA PRO A 73 63.22 15.34 -7.79
C PRO A 73 63.41 15.27 -6.25
N SER A 74 63.51 14.03 -5.73
CA SER A 74 64.38 13.56 -4.61
C SER A 74 64.48 14.38 -3.28
N SER A 75 64.18 13.84 -2.09
CA SER A 75 64.92 12.72 -1.44
C SER A 75 64.50 12.51 0.04
N SER A 76 64.83 11.34 0.62
CA SER A 76 64.93 10.98 2.07
C SER A 76 63.97 11.61 3.09
N HIS A 77 63.12 10.83 3.77
CA HIS A 77 63.57 9.93 4.86
C HIS A 77 62.71 8.66 5.04
N ARG A 78 63.25 7.63 5.71
CA ARG A 78 62.55 6.38 6.05
C ARG A 78 61.88 6.44 7.43
N SER A 79 60.66 5.92 7.53
CA SER A 79 60.09 5.29 8.73
C SER A 79 59.24 4.09 8.30
N SER A 80 59.13 3.05 9.12
CA SER A 80 58.60 1.74 8.71
C SER A 80 57.28 1.37 9.38
N THR A 81 56.24 1.15 8.57
CA THR A 81 55.00 0.48 8.96
C THR A 81 54.64 -0.61 7.94
N ARG A 82 53.93 -1.65 8.39
CA ARG A 82 53.64 -2.86 7.60
C ARG A 82 52.60 -2.58 6.50
N PRO A 83 52.65 -3.27 5.34
CA PRO A 83 51.62 -3.13 4.32
C PRO A 83 50.28 -3.68 4.81
N ILE A 84 49.23 -2.85 4.72
CA ILE A 84 47.84 -3.29 4.88
C ILE A 84 47.38 -3.85 3.54
N ILE A 85 46.89 -5.09 3.52
CA ILE A 85 46.27 -5.69 2.33
C ILE A 85 44.90 -5.03 2.13
N PRO A 86 44.63 -4.38 0.98
CA PRO A 86 43.29 -3.85 0.72
C PRO A 86 42.33 -5.02 0.47
N VAL A 87 41.39 -5.23 1.40
CA VAL A 87 40.29 -6.18 1.21
C VAL A 87 39.35 -5.63 0.14
N THR A 88 39.44 -6.17 -1.07
CA THR A 88 38.49 -5.89 -2.14
C THR A 88 37.13 -6.49 -1.80
N PHE A 89 36.18 -5.65 -1.37
CA PHE A 89 34.78 -6.03 -1.29
C PHE A 89 34.28 -6.45 -2.69
N PRO A 90 33.50 -7.55 -2.82
CA PRO A 90 32.88 -7.88 -4.08
C PRO A 90 31.94 -6.75 -4.53
N LEU A 91 32.05 -6.35 -5.80
CA LEU A 91 31.04 -5.47 -6.40
C LEU A 91 29.69 -6.18 -6.35
N CYS A 92 28.69 -5.54 -5.74
CA CYS A 92 27.31 -6.02 -5.80
C CYS A 92 26.83 -5.96 -7.24
N VAL A 93 26.82 -7.11 -7.92
CA VAL A 93 26.11 -7.28 -9.19
C VAL A 93 24.64 -6.98 -8.93
N PRO A 94 24.00 -6.05 -9.64
CA PRO A 94 22.57 -5.80 -9.47
C PRO A 94 21.82 -7.11 -9.79
N PRO A 95 20.82 -7.51 -8.96
CA PRO A 95 20.14 -8.78 -9.15
C PRO A 95 19.51 -8.84 -10.55
N PRO A 96 19.60 -9.98 -11.25
CA PRO A 96 19.06 -10.09 -12.60
C PRO A 96 17.58 -9.75 -12.60
N THR A 97 17.16 -8.86 -13.51
CA THR A 97 15.77 -8.39 -13.60
C THR A 97 14.86 -9.55 -13.95
N VAL A 98 14.20 -10.09 -12.91
CA VAL A 98 13.36 -11.29 -12.98
C VAL A 98 12.38 -11.19 -14.14
N LYS A 99 12.41 -12.15 -15.06
CA LYS A 99 11.47 -12.18 -16.18
C LYS A 99 10.05 -12.41 -15.63
N GLN A 100 9.08 -11.63 -16.11
CA GLN A 100 7.70 -11.64 -15.65
C GLN A 100 6.74 -11.64 -16.86
N PRO A 101 5.67 -12.44 -16.85
CA PRO A 101 4.65 -12.44 -17.89
C PRO A 101 3.88 -11.11 -17.91
N PRO A 102 3.07 -10.88 -18.96
CA PRO A 102 2.09 -9.81 -18.96
C PRO A 102 1.06 -10.08 -17.87
N THR A 103 0.68 -9.02 -17.17
CA THR A 103 -0.50 -9.00 -16.29
C THR A 103 -1.32 -7.78 -16.68
N ILE A 104 -2.58 -7.98 -17.05
CA ILE A 104 -3.51 -6.88 -17.36
C ILE A 104 -3.70 -6.04 -16.10
N VAL A 105 -3.29 -4.77 -16.15
CA VAL A 105 -3.44 -3.80 -15.06
C VAL A 105 -4.60 -2.83 -15.27
N LYS A 106 -5.08 -2.69 -16.52
CA LYS A 106 -6.21 -1.83 -16.88
C LYS A 106 -6.96 -2.40 -18.09
N GLN A 107 -8.29 -2.32 -18.06
CA GLN A 107 -9.16 -2.83 -19.12
C GLN A 107 -10.56 -2.21 -19.03
N SER A 108 -11.25 -2.05 -20.16
CA SER A 108 -12.65 -1.60 -20.18
C SER A 108 -13.61 -2.61 -19.53
N VAL A 109 -14.79 -2.12 -19.15
CA VAL A 109 -15.91 -2.92 -18.62
C VAL A 109 -16.47 -3.90 -19.66
N LYS A 110 -17.10 -5.00 -19.19
CA LYS A 110 -17.64 -6.07 -20.04
C LYS A 110 -18.74 -5.58 -20.99
N ASP A 111 -19.61 -4.67 -20.54
CA ASP A 111 -20.58 -3.97 -21.38
C ASP A 111 -20.14 -2.52 -21.55
N PHE A 112 -19.51 -2.21 -22.69
CA PHE A 112 -18.92 -0.90 -22.94
C PHE A 112 -19.81 -0.09 -23.87
N ILE A 113 -20.65 0.76 -23.26
CA ILE A 113 -21.54 1.69 -23.96
C ILE A 113 -20.81 3.01 -24.18
N VAL A 114 -20.80 3.51 -25.42
CA VAL A 114 -20.13 4.76 -25.82
C VAL A 114 -21.13 5.81 -26.34
N ASP A 115 -20.79 7.09 -26.17
CA ASP A 115 -21.47 8.20 -26.86
C ASP A 115 -21.08 8.19 -28.35
N PRO A 116 -22.03 8.22 -29.31
CA PRO A 116 -21.73 8.32 -30.74
C PRO A 116 -20.97 9.60 -31.17
N ARG A 117 -20.78 10.58 -30.27
CA ARG A 117 -20.00 11.80 -30.51
C ARG A 117 -18.51 11.66 -30.16
N ASP A 118 -18.16 10.69 -29.32
CA ASP A 118 -16.81 10.54 -28.77
C ASP A 118 -15.95 9.54 -29.57
N ASN A 119 -14.63 9.66 -29.43
CA ASN A 119 -13.70 8.62 -29.89
C ASN A 119 -13.82 7.39 -28.99
N ILE A 120 -13.86 6.18 -29.57
CA ILE A 120 -13.96 4.94 -28.79
C ILE A 120 -12.56 4.58 -28.27
N ILE A 121 -12.41 4.52 -26.95
CA ILE A 121 -11.17 4.11 -26.27
C ILE A 121 -11.42 2.77 -25.57
N ILE A 122 -10.90 1.67 -26.13
CA ILE A 122 -11.01 0.33 -25.52
C ILE A 122 -9.71 0.04 -24.79
N GLU A 123 -9.74 0.11 -23.46
CA GLU A 123 -8.53 0.03 -22.65
C GLU A 123 -7.96 -1.38 -22.58
N CYS A 124 -6.64 -1.48 -22.70
CA CYS A 124 -5.86 -2.67 -22.40
C CYS A 124 -4.43 -2.26 -22.06
N GLU A 125 -4.10 -2.23 -20.78
CA GLU A 125 -2.73 -1.98 -20.31
C GLU A 125 -2.23 -3.21 -19.57
N ALA A 126 -0.99 -3.62 -19.84
CA ALA A 126 -0.35 -4.76 -19.17
C ALA A 126 1.09 -4.42 -18.77
N LYS A 127 1.49 -4.89 -17.58
CA LYS A 127 2.88 -4.84 -17.11
C LYS A 127 3.52 -6.22 -17.23
N GLY A 128 4.80 -6.28 -17.57
CA GLY A 128 5.59 -7.51 -17.71
C GLY A 128 7.05 -7.17 -18.05
N ASN A 129 7.93 -8.16 -17.92
CA ASN A 129 9.36 -8.05 -18.24
C ASN A 129 9.83 -9.28 -19.05
N PRO A 130 10.11 -9.18 -20.37
CA PRO A 130 10.12 -7.96 -21.19
C PRO A 130 8.75 -7.27 -21.34
N VAL A 131 8.73 -6.04 -21.84
CA VAL A 131 7.48 -5.28 -22.07
C VAL A 131 6.53 -6.07 -22.99
N PRO A 132 5.24 -6.23 -22.63
CA PRO A 132 4.29 -6.97 -23.46
C PRO A 132 4.07 -6.34 -24.85
N MET A 133 4.02 -7.18 -25.87
CA MET A 133 3.35 -6.85 -27.13
C MET A 133 1.84 -7.05 -26.97
N PHE A 134 1.04 -6.39 -27.81
CA PHE A 134 -0.42 -6.45 -27.73
C PHE A 134 -1.04 -6.79 -29.08
N SER A 135 -2.13 -7.55 -29.05
CA SER A 135 -2.97 -7.86 -30.20
C SER A 135 -4.43 -7.99 -29.78
N TRP A 136 -5.35 -7.92 -30.74
CA TRP A 136 -6.80 -7.94 -30.45
C TRP A 136 -7.55 -8.95 -31.31
N ARG A 137 -8.69 -9.39 -30.79
CA ARG A 137 -9.74 -10.07 -31.54
C ARG A 137 -11.03 -9.24 -31.49
N ARG A 138 -11.80 -9.26 -32.58
CA ARG A 138 -13.18 -8.77 -32.69
C ARG A 138 -14.06 -9.93 -33.15
N ASN A 139 -15.14 -10.22 -32.42
CA ASN A 139 -16.05 -11.35 -32.65
C ASN A 139 -15.28 -12.68 -32.83
N GLY A 140 -14.35 -12.97 -31.92
CA GLY A 140 -13.48 -14.17 -31.91
C GLY A 140 -12.36 -14.23 -32.96
N LYS A 141 -12.37 -13.36 -33.99
CA LYS A 141 -11.40 -13.32 -35.09
C LYS A 141 -10.34 -12.25 -34.87
N PHE A 142 -9.12 -12.44 -35.37
CA PHE A 142 -8.03 -11.46 -35.25
C PHE A 142 -8.42 -10.10 -35.86
N PHE A 143 -8.20 -9.03 -35.11
CA PHE A 143 -8.57 -7.66 -35.49
C PHE A 143 -7.32 -6.91 -35.98
N ASN A 144 -7.21 -6.75 -37.30
CA ASN A 144 -6.07 -6.06 -37.91
C ASN A 144 -6.22 -4.53 -37.77
N ILE A 145 -5.61 -3.98 -36.73
CA ILE A 145 -5.55 -2.55 -36.40
C ILE A 145 -5.03 -1.72 -37.59
N GLY A 146 -4.04 -2.22 -38.34
CA GLY A 146 -3.45 -1.51 -39.47
C GLY A 146 -4.30 -1.49 -40.75
N LYS A 147 -5.48 -2.12 -40.78
CA LYS A 147 -6.37 -2.13 -41.96
C LYS A 147 -7.21 -0.87 -42.09
N ASP A 148 -7.50 -0.17 -40.99
CA ASP A 148 -8.36 1.01 -40.95
C ASP A 148 -7.62 2.18 -40.29
N PRO A 149 -7.32 3.28 -41.01
CA PRO A 149 -6.50 4.37 -40.48
C PRO A 149 -7.15 5.14 -39.33
N ARG A 150 -8.43 4.88 -39.01
CA ARG A 150 -9.14 5.43 -37.86
C ARG A 150 -8.86 4.67 -36.57
N VAL A 151 -8.38 3.43 -36.67
CA VAL A 151 -8.08 2.55 -35.53
C VAL A 151 -6.59 2.61 -35.24
N THR A 152 -6.23 3.03 -34.04
CA THR A 152 -4.84 3.08 -33.58
C THR A 152 -4.68 2.36 -32.24
N MET A 153 -3.43 2.07 -31.86
CA MET A 153 -3.10 1.47 -30.57
C MET A 153 -2.08 2.36 -29.85
N ARG A 154 -2.40 2.78 -28.62
CA ARG A 154 -1.61 3.73 -27.85
C ARG A 154 -0.22 3.15 -27.54
N LYS A 155 0.84 3.90 -27.85
CA LYS A 155 2.25 3.49 -27.73
C LYS A 155 2.57 2.86 -26.37
N ARG A 156 3.27 1.73 -26.37
CA ARG A 156 3.62 0.91 -25.19
C ARG A 156 2.40 0.40 -24.37
N SER A 157 1.22 0.33 -24.96
CA SER A 157 0.02 -0.30 -24.40
C SER A 157 -0.76 -1.08 -25.48
N GLY A 158 -1.79 -1.81 -25.07
CA GLY A 158 -2.76 -2.42 -25.96
C GLY A 158 -4.01 -1.58 -26.19
N THR A 159 -4.17 -0.44 -25.51
CA THR A 159 -5.38 0.39 -25.59
C THR A 159 -5.65 0.82 -27.03
N LEU A 160 -6.83 0.45 -27.54
CA LEU A 160 -7.32 0.88 -28.86
C LEU A 160 -7.93 2.26 -28.76
N GLU A 161 -7.62 3.12 -29.72
CA GLU A 161 -8.23 4.42 -29.90
C GLU A 161 -8.79 4.51 -31.33
N ILE A 162 -10.11 4.64 -31.45
CA ILE A 162 -10.85 4.73 -32.72
C ILE A 162 -11.39 6.14 -32.88
N GLY A 163 -10.88 6.87 -33.88
CA GLY A 163 -11.16 8.29 -34.08
C GLY A 163 -12.03 8.61 -35.29
N PHE A 164 -13.13 9.35 -35.10
CA PHE A 164 -14.10 9.65 -36.15
C PHE A 164 -13.85 10.96 -36.92
N ARG A 165 -12.76 11.68 -36.61
CA ARG A 165 -12.41 12.98 -37.22
C ARG A 165 -12.25 12.94 -38.75
N SER A 166 -11.96 11.78 -39.33
CA SER A 166 -11.84 11.54 -40.77
C SER A 166 -13.07 10.84 -41.38
N GLY A 167 -14.20 10.79 -40.67
CA GLY A 167 -15.46 10.22 -41.13
C GLY A 167 -15.64 8.72 -40.87
N GLY A 168 -16.90 8.30 -40.74
CA GLY A 168 -17.30 6.93 -40.36
C GLY A 168 -18.47 6.94 -39.41
N ARG A 169 -18.99 5.77 -39.04
CA ARG A 169 -20.01 5.62 -38.00
C ARG A 169 -19.46 4.82 -36.82
N PRO A 170 -19.63 5.26 -35.57
CA PRO A 170 -19.28 4.46 -34.40
C PRO A 170 -19.93 3.06 -34.41
N GLU A 171 -21.13 2.95 -34.99
CA GLU A 171 -21.86 1.70 -35.17
C GLU A 171 -21.09 0.65 -35.99
N ASP A 172 -20.23 1.08 -36.93
CA ASP A 172 -19.37 0.18 -37.73
C ASP A 172 -18.40 -0.63 -36.84
N TYR A 173 -18.22 -0.21 -35.58
CA TYR A 173 -17.33 -0.82 -34.59
C TYR A 173 -18.04 -1.64 -33.49
N GLU A 174 -19.37 -1.75 -33.46
CA GLU A 174 -20.08 -2.57 -32.45
C GLU A 174 -19.66 -4.06 -32.50
N GLY A 175 -19.57 -4.73 -31.34
CA GLY A 175 -19.23 -6.16 -31.25
C GLY A 175 -18.39 -6.53 -30.01
N GLU A 176 -17.99 -7.80 -29.92
CA GLU A 176 -17.17 -8.34 -28.83
C GLU A 176 -15.68 -8.16 -29.14
N TYR A 177 -14.95 -7.43 -28.29
CA TYR A 177 -13.51 -7.23 -28.37
C TYR A 177 -12.78 -7.97 -27.25
N GLN A 178 -11.59 -8.49 -27.53
CA GLN A 178 -10.71 -9.04 -26.49
C GLN A 178 -9.23 -8.77 -26.82
N CYS A 179 -8.48 -8.30 -25.82
CA CYS A 179 -7.06 -8.00 -25.90
C CYS A 179 -6.21 -9.19 -25.43
N PHE A 180 -5.07 -9.36 -26.09
CA PHE A 180 -4.08 -10.40 -25.87
C PHE A 180 -2.73 -9.70 -25.68
N ALA A 181 -2.20 -9.70 -24.46
CA ALA A 181 -0.89 -9.12 -24.12
C ALA A 181 0.13 -10.26 -23.96
N SER A 182 1.26 -10.23 -24.67
CA SER A 182 2.22 -11.35 -24.75
C SER A 182 3.69 -10.90 -24.69
N ASN A 183 4.53 -11.61 -23.93
CA ASN A 183 5.98 -11.53 -23.97
C ASN A 183 6.60 -12.94 -23.91
N GLU A 184 7.93 -13.05 -23.80
CA GLU A 184 8.64 -14.35 -23.75
C GLU A 184 8.16 -15.24 -22.57
N PRO A 185 8.06 -14.77 -21.31
CA PRO A 185 7.44 -15.53 -20.22
C PRO A 185 5.95 -15.92 -20.35
N GLY A 186 5.21 -15.44 -21.36
CA GLY A 186 3.84 -15.88 -21.63
C GLY A 186 2.87 -14.76 -22.01
N MET A 187 1.57 -15.04 -21.86
CA MET A 187 0.48 -14.18 -22.32
C MET A 187 -0.63 -14.05 -21.28
N ALA A 188 -1.28 -12.88 -21.24
CA ALA A 188 -2.50 -12.62 -20.48
C ALA A 188 -3.60 -12.01 -21.36
N LEU A 189 -4.84 -12.22 -20.94
CA LEU A 189 -6.06 -11.90 -21.69
C LEU A 189 -6.87 -10.85 -20.94
N SER A 190 -7.48 -9.91 -21.66
CA SER A 190 -8.52 -9.05 -21.07
C SER A 190 -9.85 -9.78 -20.92
N ASN A 191 -10.77 -9.13 -20.23
CA ASN A 191 -12.21 -9.31 -20.41
C ASN A 191 -12.59 -9.25 -21.90
N LYS A 192 -13.58 -10.05 -22.29
CA LYS A 192 -14.41 -9.83 -23.48
C LYS A 192 -15.28 -8.59 -23.21
N ILE A 193 -15.24 -7.65 -24.14
CA ILE A 193 -15.82 -6.32 -24.05
C ILE A 193 -16.85 -6.19 -25.18
N LEU A 194 -18.13 -6.22 -24.85
CA LEU A 194 -19.22 -5.99 -25.79
C LEU A 194 -19.40 -4.47 -25.97
N LEU A 195 -18.78 -3.95 -27.03
CA LEU A 195 -18.88 -2.55 -27.45
C LEU A 195 -20.25 -2.30 -28.12
N ARG A 196 -21.00 -1.34 -27.59
CA ARG A 196 -22.31 -0.89 -28.10
C ARG A 196 -22.38 0.63 -28.12
N VAL A 197 -23.05 1.20 -29.11
CA VAL A 197 -23.18 2.65 -29.29
C VAL A 197 -24.53 3.12 -28.75
N SER A 198 -24.52 4.13 -27.88
CA SER A 198 -25.74 4.75 -27.35
C SER A 198 -26.55 5.38 -28.47
N LYS A 199 -27.85 5.06 -28.53
CA LYS A 199 -28.80 5.58 -29.51
C LYS A 199 -29.97 6.22 -28.77
N ALA A 200 -30.49 7.32 -29.31
CA ALA A 200 -31.67 8.03 -28.81
C ALA A 200 -32.75 8.08 -29.91
N PRO A 201 -33.59 7.04 -30.03
CA PRO A 201 -34.62 7.00 -31.06
C PRO A 201 -35.69 8.07 -30.79
N LEU A 202 -36.32 8.56 -31.86
CA LEU A 202 -37.49 9.43 -31.75
C LEU A 202 -38.72 8.61 -31.31
N TRP A 203 -39.69 9.29 -30.72
CA TRP A 203 -41.03 8.74 -30.50
C TRP A 203 -41.70 8.37 -31.84
N PRO A 204 -42.46 7.26 -31.90
CA PRO A 204 -43.43 7.05 -32.98
C PRO A 204 -44.38 8.25 -33.10
N LYS A 205 -44.76 8.61 -34.33
CA LYS A 205 -45.76 9.67 -34.56
C LYS A 205 -47.16 9.17 -34.22
N GLU A 206 -47.56 9.40 -32.98
CA GLU A 206 -48.85 8.98 -32.41
C GLU A 206 -49.74 10.21 -32.19
N VAL A 207 -50.98 10.18 -32.71
CA VAL A 207 -52.00 11.20 -32.42
C VAL A 207 -52.77 10.73 -31.19
N LEU A 208 -52.68 11.50 -30.10
CA LEU A 208 -53.35 11.18 -28.84
C LEU A 208 -54.70 11.91 -28.78
N GLU A 209 -55.78 11.14 -28.67
CA GLU A 209 -57.10 11.69 -28.39
C GLU A 209 -57.25 12.07 -26.90
N PRO A 210 -58.11 13.03 -26.53
CA PRO A 210 -58.33 13.40 -25.14
C PRO A 210 -58.86 12.23 -24.30
N VAL A 211 -58.16 11.91 -23.22
CA VAL A 211 -58.52 10.79 -22.33
C VAL A 211 -59.75 11.19 -21.52
N MET A 212 -60.88 10.53 -21.79
CA MET A 212 -62.12 10.69 -21.03
C MET A 212 -62.13 9.72 -19.83
N VAL A 213 -62.25 10.22 -18.60
CA VAL A 213 -62.31 9.39 -17.39
C VAL A 213 -63.35 9.93 -16.41
N THR A 214 -64.07 9.06 -15.69
CA THR A 214 -65.01 9.50 -14.65
C THR A 214 -64.28 9.72 -13.32
N GLU A 215 -64.68 10.73 -12.55
CA GLU A 215 -64.08 11.00 -11.25
C GLU A 215 -64.20 9.79 -10.30
N GLY A 216 -63.13 9.49 -9.55
CA GLY A 216 -63.00 8.32 -8.67
C GLY A 216 -62.46 7.06 -9.36
N ILE A 217 -62.54 6.94 -10.68
CA ILE A 217 -62.00 5.80 -11.44
C ILE A 217 -60.45 5.91 -11.53
N PRO A 218 -59.69 4.80 -11.45
CA PRO A 218 -58.25 4.81 -11.66
C PRO A 218 -57.86 5.05 -13.13
N LEU A 219 -56.64 5.51 -13.35
CA LEU A 219 -56.09 5.75 -14.68
C LEU A 219 -54.60 5.41 -14.74
N VAL A 220 -54.14 4.92 -15.89
CA VAL A 220 -52.72 4.80 -16.22
C VAL A 220 -52.47 5.55 -17.52
N LEU A 221 -51.54 6.50 -17.51
CA LEU A 221 -51.07 7.17 -18.72
C LEU A 221 -49.78 6.48 -19.19
N PRO A 222 -49.80 5.74 -20.31
CA PRO A 222 -48.64 4.99 -20.76
C PRO A 222 -47.59 5.92 -21.36
N CYS A 223 -46.39 5.88 -20.80
CA CYS A 223 -45.22 6.51 -21.39
C CYS A 223 -44.82 5.70 -22.63
N ASN A 224 -44.30 4.47 -22.46
CA ASN A 224 -43.65 3.66 -23.50
C ASN A 224 -42.42 4.33 -24.16
N PRO A 225 -41.38 4.72 -23.40
CA PRO A 225 -40.22 5.46 -23.92
C PRO A 225 -39.46 4.71 -25.02
N PRO A 226 -38.88 5.40 -26.03
CA PRO A 226 -38.12 4.73 -27.09
C PRO A 226 -36.89 3.98 -26.52
N PRO A 227 -36.57 2.77 -27.03
CA PRO A 227 -35.56 1.90 -26.43
C PRO A 227 -34.14 2.47 -26.60
N GLY A 228 -33.59 3.02 -25.52
CA GLY A 228 -32.20 3.49 -25.43
C GLY A 228 -31.22 2.43 -24.91
N LEU A 229 -29.94 2.67 -25.12
CA LEU A 229 -28.83 1.92 -24.52
C LEU A 229 -27.89 2.89 -23.77
N PRO A 230 -27.87 2.91 -22.42
CA PRO A 230 -28.81 2.26 -21.51
C PRO A 230 -30.25 2.83 -21.64
N PRO A 231 -31.26 2.18 -21.04
CA PRO A 231 -32.63 2.70 -21.04
C PRO A 231 -32.71 4.16 -20.56
N PRO A 232 -33.54 5.00 -21.20
CA PRO A 232 -33.64 6.42 -20.85
C PRO A 232 -34.28 6.61 -19.47
N PHE A 233 -33.89 7.67 -18.78
CA PHE A 233 -34.57 8.09 -17.54
C PHE A 233 -35.87 8.82 -17.90
N THR A 234 -37.01 8.30 -17.44
CA THR A 234 -38.34 8.87 -17.67
C THR A 234 -38.79 9.79 -16.54
N PHE A 235 -39.51 10.86 -16.87
CA PHE A 235 -40.19 11.73 -15.92
C PHE A 235 -41.40 12.41 -16.57
N TRP A 236 -42.37 12.84 -15.76
CA TRP A 236 -43.60 13.49 -16.24
C TRP A 236 -43.64 14.97 -15.88
N MET A 237 -44.14 15.79 -16.81
CA MET A 237 -44.35 17.23 -16.66
C MET A 237 -45.75 17.64 -17.12
N ASN A 238 -46.32 18.66 -16.48
CA ASN A 238 -47.60 19.27 -16.87
C ASN A 238 -47.45 20.30 -18.01
N SER A 239 -48.55 20.91 -18.45
CA SER A 239 -48.56 21.97 -19.49
C SER A 239 -47.69 23.19 -19.13
N ALA A 240 -47.40 23.41 -17.84
CA ALA A 240 -46.53 24.48 -17.34
C ALA A 240 -45.05 24.06 -17.18
N MET A 241 -44.64 22.91 -17.74
CA MET A 241 -43.29 22.33 -17.64
C MET A 241 -42.83 22.00 -16.20
N THR A 242 -43.73 21.99 -15.23
CA THR A 242 -43.42 21.60 -13.85
C THR A 242 -43.54 20.08 -13.68
N PRO A 243 -42.62 19.41 -12.94
CA PRO A 243 -42.72 17.98 -12.69
C PRO A 243 -44.00 17.60 -11.95
N ILE A 244 -44.64 16.49 -12.34
CA ILE A 244 -45.86 16.01 -11.67
C ILE A 244 -45.53 15.58 -10.23
N PRO A 245 -46.16 16.16 -9.19
CA PRO A 245 -45.97 15.72 -7.82
C PRO A 245 -46.36 14.25 -7.65
N GLN A 246 -45.49 13.48 -6.99
CA GLN A 246 -45.73 12.07 -6.69
C GLN A 246 -46.25 11.96 -5.25
N ASP A 247 -47.32 11.20 -5.03
CA ASP A 247 -47.92 10.94 -3.72
C ASP A 247 -48.47 9.48 -3.60
N GLN A 248 -49.23 9.18 -2.55
CA GLN A 248 -49.82 7.84 -2.38
C GLN A 248 -50.82 7.47 -3.49
N ARG A 249 -51.40 8.44 -4.19
CA ARG A 249 -52.41 8.30 -5.24
C ARG A 249 -51.84 8.45 -6.65
N VAL A 250 -50.89 9.37 -6.86
CA VAL A 250 -50.24 9.64 -8.15
C VAL A 250 -48.79 9.18 -8.10
N SER A 251 -48.43 8.19 -8.92
CA SER A 251 -47.10 7.56 -8.87
C SER A 251 -46.64 7.04 -10.21
N MET A 252 -45.36 7.23 -10.53
CA MET A 252 -44.71 6.67 -11.72
C MET A 252 -44.24 5.22 -11.47
N GLY A 253 -44.41 4.32 -12.43
CA GLY A 253 -43.88 2.95 -12.39
C GLY A 253 -42.41 2.85 -12.84
N LEU A 254 -41.80 1.67 -12.67
CA LEU A 254 -40.44 1.35 -13.15
C LEU A 254 -40.37 1.26 -14.69
N ASN A 255 -41.51 1.12 -15.36
CA ASN A 255 -41.68 1.27 -16.81
C ASN A 255 -41.74 2.74 -17.27
N GLY A 256 -41.90 3.69 -16.34
CA GLY A 256 -42.07 5.12 -16.62
C GLY A 256 -43.51 5.57 -16.83
N ASP A 257 -44.52 4.71 -16.70
CA ASP A 257 -45.94 5.09 -16.85
C ASP A 257 -46.44 5.85 -15.60
N LEU A 258 -47.41 6.75 -15.77
CA LEU A 258 -47.99 7.53 -14.67
C LEU A 258 -49.32 6.95 -14.22
N TYR A 259 -49.37 6.46 -12.98
CA TYR A 259 -50.52 5.79 -12.39
C TYR A 259 -51.28 6.73 -11.44
N PHE A 260 -52.60 6.80 -11.59
CA PHE A 260 -53.54 7.43 -10.68
C PHE A 260 -54.39 6.32 -10.04
N SER A 261 -54.19 6.06 -8.74
CA SER A 261 -55.00 5.08 -7.98
C SER A 261 -56.49 5.41 -7.95
N ASN A 262 -56.82 6.70 -8.10
CA ASN A 262 -58.15 7.26 -8.34
C ASN A 262 -58.00 8.68 -8.90
N VAL A 263 -58.73 9.04 -9.95
CA VAL A 263 -58.72 10.39 -10.56
C VAL A 263 -59.65 11.34 -9.79
N LEU A 264 -59.28 12.62 -9.72
CA LEU A 264 -60.03 13.72 -9.11
C LEU A 264 -60.31 14.81 -10.16
N ALA A 265 -61.38 15.58 -10.01
CA ALA A 265 -61.76 16.65 -10.96
C ALA A 265 -60.62 17.63 -11.28
N LYS A 266 -59.78 17.95 -10.27
CA LYS A 266 -58.62 18.83 -10.41
C LYS A 266 -57.52 18.28 -11.33
N ASP A 267 -57.46 16.97 -11.57
CA ASP A 267 -56.41 16.38 -12.41
C ASP A 267 -56.64 16.71 -13.89
N GLY A 268 -57.87 17.02 -14.30
CA GLY A 268 -58.23 17.45 -15.66
C GLY A 268 -57.96 18.92 -15.98
N LEU A 269 -57.21 19.64 -15.13
CA LEU A 269 -56.88 21.06 -15.31
C LEU A 269 -55.57 21.28 -16.09
N THR A 270 -54.90 20.23 -16.54
CA THR A 270 -53.64 20.29 -17.29
C THR A 270 -53.40 19.02 -18.11
N ASP A 271 -52.53 19.11 -19.11
CA ASP A 271 -52.06 17.99 -19.93
C ASP A 271 -50.81 17.36 -19.32
N TYR A 272 -50.60 16.08 -19.56
CA TYR A 272 -49.49 15.30 -18.99
C TYR A 272 -48.54 14.82 -20.09
N SER A 273 -47.27 15.20 -20.04
CA SER A 273 -46.25 14.78 -21.00
C SER A 273 -45.17 13.91 -20.35
N CYS A 274 -44.94 12.72 -20.91
CA CYS A 274 -43.77 11.91 -20.54
C CYS A 274 -42.53 12.40 -21.29
N ASN A 275 -41.40 12.47 -20.59
CA ASN A 275 -40.12 12.92 -21.11
C ASN A 275 -39.08 11.82 -20.91
N ALA A 276 -38.39 11.40 -21.97
CA ALA A 276 -37.34 10.39 -21.94
C ALA A 276 -35.96 11.04 -22.11
N ARG A 277 -35.10 10.98 -21.09
CA ARG A 277 -33.72 11.51 -21.11
C ARG A 277 -32.72 10.40 -21.40
N PHE A 278 -32.08 10.48 -22.56
CA PHE A 278 -31.00 9.59 -22.98
C PHE A 278 -29.67 10.16 -22.45
N LEU A 279 -29.10 9.50 -21.44
CA LEU A 279 -27.99 10.06 -20.67
C LEU A 279 -26.74 10.30 -21.52
N PHE A 280 -26.33 9.33 -22.34
CA PHE A 280 -25.09 9.39 -23.12
C PHE A 280 -25.17 10.41 -24.26
N THR A 281 -26.25 10.43 -25.06
CA THR A 281 -26.44 11.43 -26.13
C THR A 281 -26.80 12.83 -25.63
N HIS A 282 -27.07 12.98 -24.32
CA HIS A 282 -27.59 14.21 -23.69
C HIS A 282 -28.90 14.74 -24.30
N THR A 283 -29.71 13.88 -24.93
CA THR A 283 -30.98 14.27 -25.54
C THR A 283 -32.17 14.02 -24.60
N ILE A 284 -33.18 14.88 -24.67
CA ILE A 284 -34.49 14.68 -24.03
C ILE A 284 -35.52 14.60 -25.15
N GLN A 285 -36.39 13.60 -25.10
CA GLN A 285 -37.47 13.37 -26.08
C GLN A 285 -38.81 13.40 -25.36
N GLN A 286 -39.60 14.44 -25.59
CA GLN A 286 -40.95 14.62 -25.04
C GLN A 286 -41.97 13.85 -25.90
N LYS A 287 -42.85 13.08 -25.27
CA LYS A 287 -44.05 12.51 -25.91
C LYS A 287 -45.10 13.62 -26.08
N ASN A 288 -45.92 13.53 -27.13
CA ASN A 288 -47.12 14.36 -27.26
C ASN A 288 -47.91 14.37 -25.93
N PRO A 289 -48.41 15.52 -25.42
CA PRO A 289 -49.13 15.56 -24.15
C PRO A 289 -50.46 14.79 -24.21
N PHE A 290 -50.79 14.10 -23.12
CA PHE A 290 -52.11 13.54 -22.88
C PHE A 290 -53.01 14.61 -22.25
N SER A 291 -54.00 15.12 -22.99
CA SER A 291 -55.07 15.94 -22.43
C SER A 291 -56.08 15.08 -21.67
N LEU A 292 -56.33 15.41 -20.40
CA LEU A 292 -57.23 14.64 -19.52
C LEU A 292 -58.56 15.38 -19.33
N LYS A 293 -59.68 14.74 -19.67
CA LYS A 293 -61.04 15.26 -19.47
C LYS A 293 -61.77 14.45 -18.40
N VAL A 294 -61.87 15.02 -17.20
CA VAL A 294 -62.54 14.38 -16.07
C VAL A 294 -64.05 14.65 -16.13
N LEU A 295 -64.83 13.57 -16.28
CA LEU A 295 -66.28 13.56 -16.21
C LEU A 295 -66.71 13.48 -14.75
N THR A 296 -67.14 14.62 -14.20
CA THR A 296 -67.92 14.67 -12.97
C THR A 296 -69.38 14.32 -13.29
N ASN A 297 -70.16 13.95 -12.26
CA ASN A 297 -71.59 13.69 -12.44
C ASN A 297 -72.37 14.93 -12.93
N ILE A 298 -71.88 16.15 -12.68
CA ILE A 298 -72.46 17.40 -13.20
C ILE A 298 -72.34 17.45 -14.73
N ASN A 299 -71.14 17.19 -15.25
CA ASN A 299 -70.85 17.18 -16.69
C ASN A 299 -71.65 16.08 -17.41
N LEU A 300 -71.86 14.93 -16.77
CA LEU A 300 -72.65 13.81 -17.30
C LEU A 300 -74.15 14.12 -17.39
N PHE A 301 -74.70 14.95 -16.51
CA PHE A 301 -76.07 15.48 -16.66
C PHE A 301 -76.15 16.51 -17.79
N GLN A 302 -75.24 17.49 -17.83
CA GLN A 302 -75.22 18.52 -18.89
C GLN A 302 -75.06 17.91 -20.31
N MET A 303 -74.25 16.86 -20.47
CA MET A 303 -74.14 16.12 -21.73
C MET A 303 -75.41 15.34 -22.10
N LYS A 304 -76.20 14.87 -21.12
CA LYS A 304 -77.48 14.19 -21.39
C LYS A 304 -78.59 15.13 -21.86
N GLU A 305 -78.51 16.42 -21.52
CA GLU A 305 -79.45 17.45 -21.98
C GLU A 305 -78.93 18.26 -23.18
N GLY A 306 -77.75 17.89 -23.73
CA GLY A 306 -77.23 18.46 -24.98
C GLY A 306 -76.72 19.90 -24.88
N ILE A 307 -76.47 20.41 -23.68
CA ILE A 307 -76.06 21.80 -23.44
C ILE A 307 -74.55 21.96 -23.73
N SER A 308 -74.19 22.95 -24.55
CA SER A 308 -72.80 23.22 -24.91
C SER A 308 -72.06 24.08 -23.86
N PRO A 309 -70.81 23.73 -23.48
CA PRO A 309 -70.09 24.45 -22.44
C PRO A 309 -69.46 25.73 -22.99
N SER A 310 -70.12 26.88 -22.77
CA SER A 310 -69.51 28.19 -23.01
C SER A 310 -69.86 29.19 -21.90
N ARG A 311 -68.85 29.96 -21.49
CA ARG A 311 -68.93 31.11 -20.57
C ARG A 311 -69.53 30.83 -19.17
N ALA A 312 -68.66 30.42 -18.25
CA ALA A 312 -68.96 30.52 -16.82
C ALA A 312 -68.77 31.97 -16.33
N GLU A 313 -69.86 32.64 -15.98
CA GLU A 313 -69.89 33.78 -15.06
C GLU A 313 -70.71 33.37 -13.82
N PRO A 314 -70.39 33.89 -12.62
CA PRO A 314 -71.04 33.45 -11.38
C PRO A 314 -72.39 34.16 -11.17
N TYR A 315 -73.35 33.52 -10.48
CA TYR A 315 -74.10 34.15 -9.37
C TYR A 315 -74.96 33.16 -8.56
N ASN A 316 -74.96 33.37 -7.24
CA ASN A 316 -75.91 33.08 -6.15
C ASN A 316 -76.81 31.82 -6.07
N GLU A 317 -77.08 31.46 -4.80
CA GLU A 317 -77.91 30.36 -4.33
C GLU A 317 -79.42 30.66 -4.38
N THR A 318 -80.26 29.62 -4.45
CA THR A 318 -81.29 29.35 -3.40
C THR A 318 -81.98 27.98 -3.57
N SER A 319 -82.58 27.49 -2.48
CA SER A 319 -83.56 26.39 -2.37
C SER A 319 -83.09 24.92 -2.23
N TYR A 320 -83.09 24.47 -0.96
CA TYR A 320 -83.55 23.17 -0.43
C TYR A 320 -82.83 21.82 -0.73
N ASN A 321 -82.09 21.38 0.30
CA ASN A 321 -82.01 20.02 0.88
C ASN A 321 -81.56 18.84 -0.03
N ALA A 322 -80.43 18.16 0.19
CA ALA A 322 -79.79 17.85 1.48
C ALA A 322 -78.34 17.34 1.32
N THR A 323 -77.39 17.94 2.03
CA THR A 323 -76.01 17.40 2.17
C THR A 323 -75.28 17.92 3.42
N ASP A 324 -74.18 17.24 3.74
CA ASP A 324 -73.17 17.53 4.75
C ASP A 324 -72.65 18.99 4.78
N PRO A 325 -72.22 19.56 5.94
CA PRO A 325 -71.85 20.98 6.07
C PRO A 325 -70.68 21.49 5.22
N TYR A 326 -69.96 20.61 4.50
CA TYR A 326 -68.90 21.00 3.57
C TYR A 326 -69.24 20.75 2.08
N GLY A 327 -70.50 20.42 1.75
CA GLY A 327 -71.05 20.48 0.38
C GLY A 327 -70.52 19.48 -0.65
N GLY A 328 -69.45 18.73 -0.35
CA GLY A 328 -68.88 17.72 -1.22
C GLY A 328 -69.68 16.41 -1.21
N ARG A 329 -70.30 16.03 -2.33
CA ARG A 329 -71.01 14.75 -2.44
C ARG A 329 -70.01 13.60 -2.52
N LYS A 330 -70.02 12.68 -1.53
CA LYS A 330 -69.03 11.61 -1.37
C LYS A 330 -68.92 10.73 -2.64
N LEU A 331 -67.69 10.58 -3.14
CA LEU A 331 -67.37 9.64 -4.24
C LEU A 331 -67.56 8.18 -3.80
N ALA A 332 -67.86 7.30 -4.75
CA ALA A 332 -68.11 5.89 -4.49
C ALA A 332 -66.80 5.15 -4.12
N GLU A 333 -66.72 4.67 -2.88
CA GLU A 333 -65.58 3.91 -2.37
C GLU A 333 -65.47 2.53 -3.08
N SER A 334 -64.25 2.05 -3.28
CA SER A 334 -63.92 0.84 -4.04
C SER A 334 -62.80 0.02 -3.39
N THR A 335 -62.94 -1.30 -3.45
CA THR A 335 -61.92 -2.26 -3.00
C THR A 335 -60.63 -2.14 -3.81
N PRO A 336 -59.45 -2.48 -3.25
CA PRO A 336 -58.21 -2.41 -3.99
C PRO A 336 -58.18 -3.32 -5.23
N THR A 337 -57.52 -2.87 -6.31
CA THR A 337 -57.16 -3.69 -7.49
C THR A 337 -55.72 -3.37 -7.93
N PHE A 338 -54.97 -4.33 -8.47
CA PHE A 338 -53.60 -4.06 -8.95
C PHE A 338 -53.61 -3.40 -10.32
N LEU A 339 -52.78 -2.37 -10.49
CA LEU A 339 -52.45 -1.74 -11.78
C LEU A 339 -51.09 -2.22 -12.30
N SER A 340 -50.17 -2.59 -11.39
CA SER A 340 -48.84 -3.13 -11.68
C SER A 340 -48.35 -3.93 -10.47
N PRO A 341 -47.76 -5.14 -10.63
CA PRO A 341 -47.74 -5.94 -11.85
C PRO A 341 -49.15 -6.45 -12.22
N SER A 342 -49.30 -6.97 -13.44
CA SER A 342 -50.52 -7.63 -13.92
C SER A 342 -50.43 -9.15 -13.79
N GLY A 343 -51.59 -9.82 -13.68
CA GLY A 343 -51.68 -11.26 -13.41
C GLY A 343 -51.71 -11.62 -11.93
N SER A 344 -51.71 -12.92 -11.62
CA SER A 344 -51.74 -13.45 -10.23
C SER A 344 -50.36 -13.55 -9.59
N GLU A 345 -49.33 -13.82 -10.39
CA GLU A 345 -47.93 -13.99 -9.98
C GLU A 345 -47.00 -13.42 -11.05
N SER A 346 -45.76 -13.08 -10.66
CA SER A 346 -44.71 -12.63 -11.58
C SER A 346 -43.34 -13.15 -11.15
N SER A 347 -42.31 -12.94 -11.97
CA SER A 347 -40.94 -13.39 -11.66
C SER A 347 -39.89 -12.34 -12.06
N LYS A 348 -38.78 -12.31 -11.32
CA LYS A 348 -37.69 -11.36 -11.51
C LYS A 348 -36.34 -12.05 -11.34
N MET A 349 -35.52 -12.03 -12.38
CA MET A 349 -34.12 -12.44 -12.30
C MET A 349 -33.25 -11.21 -12.03
N VAL A 350 -32.24 -11.38 -11.16
CA VAL A 350 -31.24 -10.36 -10.81
C VAL A 350 -29.90 -11.05 -10.57
N LEU A 351 -28.78 -10.36 -10.83
CA LEU A 351 -27.46 -10.90 -10.49
C LEU A 351 -27.12 -10.65 -9.01
N ARG A 352 -26.14 -11.40 -8.51
CA ARG A 352 -25.48 -11.15 -7.24
C ARG A 352 -24.77 -9.78 -7.27
N ASP A 353 -24.78 -9.11 -6.13
CA ASP A 353 -24.25 -7.77 -5.84
C ASP A 353 -24.92 -6.60 -6.59
N ASP A 354 -25.75 -6.87 -7.61
CA ASP A 354 -26.67 -5.90 -8.23
C ASP A 354 -27.76 -5.39 -7.26
N GLN A 355 -28.53 -4.41 -7.73
CA GLN A 355 -29.71 -3.87 -7.05
C GLN A 355 -31.00 -4.50 -7.62
N LEU A 356 -31.79 -5.14 -6.76
CA LEU A 356 -33.14 -5.58 -7.09
C LEU A 356 -34.15 -4.44 -6.89
N LEU A 357 -35.05 -4.28 -7.87
CA LEU A 357 -36.24 -3.44 -7.78
C LEU A 357 -37.48 -4.29 -8.08
N LEU A 358 -38.43 -4.30 -7.15
CA LEU A 358 -39.78 -4.84 -7.31
C LEU A 358 -40.80 -3.70 -7.20
N GLU A 359 -41.92 -3.83 -7.90
CA GLU A 359 -42.98 -2.82 -7.97
C GLU A 359 -44.34 -3.42 -7.55
N CYS A 360 -45.19 -2.60 -6.95
CA CYS A 360 -46.57 -2.92 -6.62
C CYS A 360 -47.40 -1.63 -6.51
N ILE A 361 -48.22 -1.36 -7.52
CA ILE A 361 -49.12 -0.19 -7.61
C ILE A 361 -50.57 -0.69 -7.66
N ALA A 362 -51.42 -0.12 -6.81
CA ALA A 362 -52.84 -0.47 -6.72
C ALA A 362 -53.76 0.75 -6.89
N ALA A 363 -54.92 0.51 -7.48
CA ALA A 363 -56.07 1.38 -7.53
C ALA A 363 -57.04 1.09 -6.37
N GLY A 364 -57.91 2.05 -6.07
CA GLY A 364 -58.96 1.93 -5.05
C GLY A 364 -59.26 3.26 -4.38
N LEU A 365 -60.46 3.40 -3.81
CA LEU A 365 -60.89 4.60 -3.10
C LEU A 365 -61.49 4.23 -1.73
N PRO A 366 -60.94 4.68 -0.59
CA PRO A 366 -59.69 5.43 -0.42
C PRO A 366 -58.47 4.68 -0.97
N THR A 367 -57.45 5.46 -1.35
CA THR A 367 -56.21 4.99 -1.95
C THR A 367 -55.55 3.88 -1.12
N PRO A 368 -55.24 2.69 -1.68
CA PRO A 368 -54.71 1.58 -0.89
C PRO A 368 -53.28 1.81 -0.40
N ALA A 369 -53.02 1.45 0.85
CA ALA A 369 -51.66 1.39 1.40
C ALA A 369 -50.96 0.09 0.95
N ILE A 370 -49.71 0.19 0.49
CA ILE A 370 -48.88 -0.94 0.09
C ILE A 370 -48.00 -1.41 1.26
N LYS A 371 -47.94 -2.73 1.47
CA LYS A 371 -47.01 -3.43 2.37
C LYS A 371 -46.32 -4.57 1.63
N TRP A 372 -45.11 -4.91 2.05
CA TRP A 372 -44.28 -5.98 1.47
C TRP A 372 -43.89 -7.02 2.52
N PHE A 373 -43.76 -8.26 2.10
CA PHE A 373 -43.36 -9.40 2.92
C PHE A 373 -42.46 -10.33 2.10
N LYS A 374 -41.63 -11.14 2.77
CA LYS A 374 -40.98 -12.31 2.17
C LYS A 374 -41.68 -13.58 2.67
N LYS A 375 -41.86 -14.58 1.81
CA LYS A 375 -42.46 -15.85 2.22
C LYS A 375 -41.40 -16.70 2.93
N GLY A 376 -41.67 -17.07 4.17
CA GLY A 376 -40.75 -17.87 5.01
C GLY A 376 -39.80 -17.06 5.91
N GLY A 377 -39.96 -15.74 6.03
CA GLY A 377 -39.18 -14.92 6.96
C GLY A 377 -39.41 -13.42 6.79
N ASP A 378 -38.71 -12.61 7.58
CA ASP A 378 -38.73 -11.16 7.43
C ASP A 378 -38.07 -10.69 6.13
N LEU A 379 -38.38 -9.44 5.74
CA LEU A 379 -37.62 -8.74 4.70
C LEU A 379 -36.16 -8.53 5.17
N PRO A 380 -35.15 -8.55 4.26
CA PRO A 380 -33.72 -8.43 4.61
C PRO A 380 -33.37 -7.00 5.06
N GLY A 381 -33.77 -6.62 6.28
CA GLY A 381 -34.02 -5.24 6.69
C GLY A 381 -32.90 -4.22 6.42
N ARG A 382 -31.64 -4.56 6.68
CA ARG A 382 -30.50 -3.64 6.44
C ARG A 382 -30.20 -3.40 4.95
N LYS A 383 -30.68 -4.26 4.05
CA LYS A 383 -30.55 -4.12 2.59
C LYS A 383 -31.76 -3.44 1.94
N VAL A 384 -32.88 -3.34 2.66
CA VAL A 384 -34.17 -2.91 2.11
C VAL A 384 -34.33 -1.40 2.19
N LYS A 385 -34.82 -0.82 1.09
CA LYS A 385 -35.34 0.54 1.02
C LYS A 385 -36.73 0.51 0.38
N PHE A 386 -37.60 1.40 0.84
CA PHE A 386 -38.91 1.64 0.23
C PHE A 386 -38.85 2.96 -0.52
N GLU A 387 -39.20 2.91 -1.80
CA GLU A 387 -39.29 4.08 -2.68
C GLU A 387 -40.73 4.18 -3.21
N ASN A 388 -41.08 5.34 -3.81
CA ASN A 388 -42.40 5.56 -4.41
C ASN A 388 -43.58 5.29 -3.44
N TYR A 389 -43.52 5.81 -2.21
CA TYR A 389 -44.56 5.61 -1.18
C TYR A 389 -44.87 4.13 -0.90
N ASN A 390 -43.81 3.33 -0.72
CA ASN A 390 -43.83 1.87 -0.56
C ASN A 390 -44.27 1.07 -1.79
N LYS A 391 -44.59 1.72 -2.93
CA LYS A 391 -44.93 1.02 -4.18
C LYS A 391 -43.70 0.37 -4.82
N THR A 392 -42.49 0.76 -4.45
CA THR A 392 -41.24 0.14 -4.92
C THR A 392 -40.45 -0.44 -3.73
N LEU A 393 -40.20 -1.75 -3.75
CA LEU A 393 -39.28 -2.43 -2.84
C LEU A 393 -37.90 -2.52 -3.52
N LYS A 394 -36.87 -2.05 -2.83
CA LYS A 394 -35.49 -1.97 -3.32
C LYS A 394 -34.56 -2.74 -2.40
N ILE A 395 -33.80 -3.69 -2.94
CA ILE A 395 -32.79 -4.44 -2.20
C ILE A 395 -31.42 -4.16 -2.82
N ILE A 396 -30.50 -3.64 -2.02
CA ILE A 396 -29.10 -3.40 -2.43
C ILE A 396 -28.19 -4.55 -2.01
N ASN A 397 -27.10 -4.79 -2.75
CA ASN A 397 -26.12 -5.85 -2.51
C ASN A 397 -26.80 -7.23 -2.43
N VAL A 398 -27.52 -7.58 -3.50
CA VAL A 398 -28.32 -8.81 -3.60
C VAL A 398 -27.42 -10.05 -3.49
N SER A 399 -27.83 -11.01 -2.68
CA SER A 399 -27.11 -12.25 -2.42
C SER A 399 -28.01 -13.46 -2.66
N GLU A 400 -27.44 -14.66 -2.68
CA GLU A 400 -28.17 -15.91 -2.93
C GLU A 400 -29.29 -16.14 -1.88
N GLU A 401 -29.14 -15.61 -0.66
CA GLU A 401 -30.15 -15.59 0.41
C GLU A 401 -31.36 -14.69 0.10
N ASP A 402 -31.20 -13.65 -0.74
CA ASP A 402 -32.27 -12.72 -1.09
C ASP A 402 -33.25 -13.28 -2.13
N ALA A 403 -32.96 -14.47 -2.69
CA ALA A 403 -33.91 -15.22 -3.51
C ALA A 403 -35.17 -15.63 -2.72
N GLY A 404 -36.24 -15.99 -3.44
CA GLY A 404 -37.49 -16.48 -2.87
C GLY A 404 -38.73 -15.72 -3.35
N GLU A 405 -39.88 -16.00 -2.75
CA GLU A 405 -41.15 -15.37 -3.09
C GLU A 405 -41.40 -14.14 -2.21
N TYR A 406 -41.56 -12.98 -2.84
CA TYR A 406 -41.92 -11.71 -2.19
C TYR A 406 -43.38 -11.41 -2.46
N VAL A 407 -44.13 -11.08 -1.41
CA VAL A 407 -45.57 -10.79 -1.50
C VAL A 407 -45.77 -9.30 -1.28
N CYS A 408 -46.37 -8.62 -2.25
CA CYS A 408 -46.92 -7.29 -2.01
C CYS A 408 -48.41 -7.39 -1.67
N MET A 409 -48.86 -6.50 -0.78
CA MET A 409 -50.24 -6.47 -0.28
C MET A 409 -50.75 -5.04 -0.32
N ALA A 410 -51.82 -4.81 -1.06
CA ALA A 410 -52.56 -3.55 -1.06
C ALA A 410 -53.77 -3.66 -0.12
N ASN A 411 -54.06 -2.61 0.66
CA ASN A 411 -55.13 -2.61 1.65
C ASN A 411 -55.78 -1.22 1.79
N ASN A 412 -57.11 -1.17 1.75
CA ASN A 412 -57.90 -0.05 2.28
C ASN A 412 -58.99 -0.58 3.23
N HIS A 413 -59.88 0.28 3.72
CA HIS A 413 -60.93 -0.13 4.68
C HIS A 413 -62.03 -1.05 4.10
N LEU A 414 -62.09 -1.25 2.78
CA LEU A 414 -63.06 -2.16 2.12
C LEU A 414 -62.47 -3.55 1.81
N GLY A 415 -61.14 -3.71 1.82
CA GLY A 415 -60.53 -5.01 1.56
C GLY A 415 -59.02 -4.97 1.32
N SER A 416 -58.45 -6.15 1.08
CA SER A 416 -57.04 -6.33 0.78
C SER A 416 -56.80 -7.40 -0.28
N ILE A 417 -55.79 -7.18 -1.13
CA ILE A 417 -55.36 -8.06 -2.22
C ILE A 417 -53.85 -8.31 -2.11
N ARG A 418 -53.37 -9.42 -2.68
CA ARG A 418 -51.96 -9.84 -2.63
C ARG A 418 -51.48 -10.33 -4.00
N HIS A 419 -50.22 -10.06 -4.31
CA HIS A 419 -49.54 -10.57 -5.52
C HIS A 419 -48.16 -11.12 -5.13
N SER A 420 -47.78 -12.28 -5.68
CA SER A 420 -46.51 -12.96 -5.41
C SER A 420 -45.49 -12.76 -6.53
N ILE A 421 -44.26 -12.42 -6.17
CA ILE A 421 -43.14 -12.19 -7.09
C ILE A 421 -41.99 -13.15 -6.76
N PHE A 422 -41.67 -14.06 -7.67
CA PHE A 422 -40.57 -15.00 -7.52
C PHE A 422 -39.23 -14.39 -7.95
N VAL A 423 -38.35 -14.14 -6.98
CA VAL A 423 -37.01 -13.59 -7.18
C VAL A 423 -36.00 -14.71 -7.35
N GLN A 424 -35.34 -14.74 -8.51
CA GLN A 424 -34.21 -15.63 -8.80
C GLN A 424 -32.90 -14.84 -8.79
N VAL A 425 -32.00 -15.20 -7.89
CA VAL A 425 -30.64 -14.63 -7.87
C VAL A 425 -29.69 -15.54 -8.65
N LYS A 426 -29.05 -14.97 -9.67
CA LYS A 426 -27.98 -15.61 -10.47
C LYS A 426 -26.64 -14.97 -10.15
N ALA A 427 -25.54 -15.62 -10.50
CA ALA A 427 -24.21 -15.08 -10.19
C ALA A 427 -23.22 -15.37 -11.32
N ALA A 428 -22.52 -14.33 -11.77
CA ALA A 428 -21.25 -14.49 -12.47
C ALA A 428 -20.21 -15.14 -11.54
N PRO A 429 -19.11 -15.69 -12.06
CA PRO A 429 -18.16 -16.43 -11.22
C PRO A 429 -17.46 -15.52 -10.20
N TYR A 430 -17.32 -16.02 -8.97
CA TYR A 430 -16.58 -15.39 -7.87
C TYR A 430 -15.57 -16.36 -7.25
N TRP A 431 -14.41 -15.88 -6.80
CA TRP A 431 -13.37 -16.73 -6.21
C TRP A 431 -13.80 -17.30 -4.85
N LEU A 432 -13.47 -18.58 -4.63
CA LEU A 432 -13.35 -19.19 -3.31
C LEU A 432 -11.87 -19.28 -2.93
N ASP A 433 -11.05 -19.86 -3.82
CA ASP A 433 -9.61 -19.99 -3.69
C ASP A 433 -8.97 -19.51 -5.00
N LYS A 434 -8.33 -18.35 -4.95
CA LYS A 434 -7.54 -17.84 -6.07
C LYS A 434 -6.17 -18.55 -6.08
N PRO A 435 -5.67 -19.02 -7.23
CA PRO A 435 -4.36 -19.67 -7.28
C PRO A 435 -3.24 -18.68 -6.92
N THR A 436 -2.27 -19.17 -6.15
CA THR A 436 -1.15 -18.40 -5.58
C THR A 436 0.19 -18.87 -6.16
N ASN A 437 1.20 -18.01 -6.14
CA ASN A 437 2.54 -18.36 -6.61
C ASN A 437 3.13 -19.53 -5.79
N LEU A 438 3.84 -20.41 -6.48
CA LEU A 438 4.41 -21.64 -5.95
C LEU A 438 5.89 -21.70 -6.33
N VAL A 439 6.77 -21.59 -5.34
CA VAL A 439 8.20 -21.80 -5.50
C VAL A 439 8.51 -23.22 -5.07
N LEU A 440 9.23 -23.96 -5.91
CA LEU A 440 9.67 -25.33 -5.68
C LEU A 440 11.18 -25.44 -5.92
N ALA A 441 11.82 -26.49 -5.44
CA ALA A 441 13.13 -26.92 -5.94
C ALA A 441 12.97 -28.08 -6.96
N PRO A 442 14.03 -28.48 -7.68
CA PRO A 442 14.01 -29.69 -8.50
C PRO A 442 13.55 -30.92 -7.72
N ASP A 443 12.83 -31.81 -8.40
CA ASP A 443 12.24 -33.06 -7.89
C ASP A 443 11.20 -32.90 -6.76
N GLU A 444 10.77 -31.68 -6.42
CA GLU A 444 9.69 -31.43 -5.47
C GLU A 444 8.29 -31.80 -6.03
N ASN A 445 7.35 -32.03 -5.11
CA ASN A 445 5.93 -32.19 -5.40
C ASN A 445 5.17 -30.94 -4.93
N GLY A 446 4.21 -30.45 -5.72
CA GLY A 446 3.46 -29.23 -5.40
C GLY A 446 2.04 -29.24 -5.93
N ARG A 447 1.24 -28.21 -5.62
CA ARG A 447 -0.10 -28.03 -6.21
C ARG A 447 -0.48 -26.56 -6.39
N LEU A 448 -1.19 -26.27 -7.48
CA LEU A 448 -1.97 -25.05 -7.65
C LEU A 448 -3.45 -25.40 -7.52
N VAL A 449 -4.21 -24.57 -6.80
CA VAL A 449 -5.65 -24.75 -6.58
C VAL A 449 -6.37 -23.49 -7.05
N CYS A 450 -7.46 -23.65 -7.79
CA CYS A 450 -8.27 -22.56 -8.31
C CYS A 450 -9.77 -22.90 -8.20
N ARG A 451 -10.40 -22.49 -7.10
CA ARG A 451 -11.82 -22.77 -6.84
C ARG A 451 -12.63 -21.49 -7.00
N ALA A 452 -13.71 -21.57 -7.78
CA ALA A 452 -14.67 -20.50 -7.98
C ALA A 452 -16.10 -21.02 -7.84
N ASN A 453 -17.01 -20.17 -7.38
CA ASN A 453 -18.44 -20.44 -7.32
C ASN A 453 -19.21 -19.50 -8.27
N GLY A 454 -20.49 -19.78 -8.48
CA GLY A 454 -21.39 -19.01 -9.33
C GLY A 454 -22.70 -19.75 -9.59
N ASN A 455 -23.68 -19.07 -10.18
CA ASN A 455 -24.99 -19.65 -10.49
C ASN A 455 -25.42 -19.23 -11.91
N PRO A 456 -25.26 -20.10 -12.94
CA PRO A 456 -24.80 -21.49 -12.88
C PRO A 456 -23.33 -21.67 -12.42
N LYS A 457 -22.98 -22.87 -11.91
CA LYS A 457 -21.62 -23.18 -11.46
C LYS A 457 -20.60 -22.93 -12.59
N PRO A 458 -19.46 -22.26 -12.33
CA PRO A 458 -18.45 -22.03 -13.35
C PRO A 458 -17.75 -23.31 -13.81
N ASN A 459 -17.43 -23.36 -15.10
CA ASN A 459 -16.43 -24.25 -15.66
C ASN A 459 -15.03 -23.71 -15.31
N ILE A 460 -14.09 -24.60 -14.98
CA ILE A 460 -12.69 -24.25 -14.72
C ILE A 460 -11.83 -24.78 -15.87
N GLU A 461 -11.02 -23.90 -16.45
CA GLU A 461 -10.08 -24.19 -17.53
C GLU A 461 -8.69 -23.66 -17.13
N TRP A 462 -7.64 -24.45 -17.39
CA TRP A 462 -6.26 -24.05 -17.11
C TRP A 462 -5.49 -23.77 -18.39
N LEU A 463 -4.72 -22.67 -18.37
CA LEU A 463 -3.83 -22.24 -19.41
C LEU A 463 -2.39 -22.23 -18.89
N ILE A 464 -1.42 -22.60 -19.73
CA ILE A 464 0.01 -22.39 -19.49
C ILE A 464 0.53 -21.33 -20.47
N ASN A 465 1.19 -20.30 -19.93
CA ASN A 465 1.75 -19.18 -20.70
C ASN A 465 0.72 -18.50 -21.65
N GLY A 466 -0.58 -18.66 -21.36
CA GLY A 466 -1.71 -18.13 -22.13
C GLY A 466 -2.26 -19.03 -23.26
N GLN A 467 -1.79 -20.28 -23.38
CA GLN A 467 -2.42 -21.32 -24.21
C GLN A 467 -3.16 -22.33 -23.31
N PRO A 468 -4.33 -22.87 -23.71
CA PRO A 468 -4.97 -23.96 -22.97
C PRO A 468 -4.04 -25.15 -22.79
N ILE A 469 -4.06 -25.77 -21.60
CA ILE A 469 -3.31 -27.02 -21.36
C ILE A 469 -4.10 -28.17 -22.00
N ASP A 470 -3.80 -28.47 -23.26
CA ASP A 470 -4.41 -29.60 -23.96
C ASP A 470 -3.97 -30.95 -23.37
N SER A 471 -4.85 -31.93 -23.54
CA SER A 471 -4.65 -33.37 -23.32
C SER A 471 -3.37 -33.95 -23.96
N SER A 472 -2.85 -33.34 -25.02
CA SER A 472 -1.59 -33.73 -25.67
C SER A 472 -0.32 -33.16 -25.03
N ASP A 473 -0.39 -32.21 -24.09
CA ASP A 473 0.79 -31.64 -23.40
C ASP A 473 1.29 -32.60 -22.30
N HIS A 474 2.00 -33.64 -22.74
CA HIS A 474 2.61 -34.70 -21.92
C HIS A 474 3.86 -34.22 -21.16
N ASN A 475 3.70 -33.24 -20.27
CA ASN A 475 4.67 -32.99 -19.20
C ASN A 475 4.49 -34.05 -18.09
N PRO A 476 5.42 -35.01 -17.91
CA PRO A 476 5.26 -36.10 -16.94
C PRO A 476 5.26 -35.61 -15.48
N SER A 477 5.81 -34.42 -15.22
CA SER A 477 5.85 -33.81 -13.89
C SER A 477 4.56 -33.05 -13.54
N ARG A 478 3.51 -33.06 -14.38
CA ARG A 478 2.30 -32.23 -14.17
C ARG A 478 1.00 -32.96 -14.55
N GLN A 479 0.04 -32.96 -13.62
CA GLN A 479 -1.29 -33.55 -13.79
C GLN A 479 -2.37 -32.50 -13.53
N VAL A 480 -3.27 -32.26 -14.48
CA VAL A 480 -4.43 -31.36 -14.32
C VAL A 480 -5.66 -32.17 -13.87
N LEU A 481 -6.31 -31.73 -12.80
CA LEU A 481 -7.48 -32.38 -12.17
C LEU A 481 -8.56 -31.33 -11.89
N GLY A 482 -9.19 -30.80 -12.95
CA GLY A 482 -10.28 -29.83 -12.84
C GLY A 482 -9.84 -28.51 -12.18
N ASP A 483 -10.21 -28.31 -10.92
CA ASP A 483 -9.88 -27.10 -10.15
C ASP A 483 -8.41 -27.05 -9.66
N THR A 484 -7.64 -28.13 -9.83
CA THR A 484 -6.32 -28.30 -9.24
C THR A 484 -5.29 -28.80 -10.26
N ILE A 485 -4.08 -28.24 -10.26
CA ILE A 485 -2.90 -28.81 -10.93
C ILE A 485 -1.99 -29.42 -9.87
N ILE A 486 -1.57 -30.67 -10.04
CA ILE A 486 -0.58 -31.35 -9.20
C ILE A 486 0.74 -31.43 -9.97
N PHE A 487 1.83 -31.02 -9.32
CA PHE A 487 3.20 -31.22 -9.77
C PHE A 487 3.82 -32.41 -9.02
N ARG A 488 4.55 -33.26 -9.74
CA ARG A 488 5.30 -34.39 -9.19
C ARG A 488 6.72 -34.40 -9.75
N SER A 489 7.73 -34.60 -8.90
CA SER A 489 9.15 -34.62 -9.30
C SER A 489 9.49 -33.50 -10.30
N VAL A 490 9.25 -32.26 -9.88
CA VAL A 490 9.19 -31.12 -10.79
C VAL A 490 10.57 -30.79 -11.40
N GLN A 491 10.63 -30.69 -12.72
CA GLN A 491 11.86 -30.33 -13.43
C GLN A 491 11.96 -28.82 -13.65
N ILE A 492 13.17 -28.26 -13.77
CA ILE A 492 13.42 -26.81 -13.87
C ILE A 492 12.60 -26.16 -15.01
N GLY A 493 12.49 -26.85 -16.16
CA GLY A 493 11.68 -26.43 -17.31
C GLY A 493 10.16 -26.41 -17.10
N SER A 494 9.66 -26.83 -15.93
CA SER A 494 8.24 -26.70 -15.54
C SER A 494 7.90 -25.28 -15.04
N SER A 495 8.93 -24.44 -14.85
CA SER A 495 8.79 -23.04 -14.45
C SER A 495 8.02 -22.26 -15.51
N ALA A 496 6.77 -21.91 -15.21
CA ALA A 496 5.82 -21.36 -16.15
C ALA A 496 4.71 -20.60 -15.44
N VAL A 497 3.89 -19.92 -16.23
CA VAL A 497 2.81 -19.05 -15.75
C VAL A 497 1.49 -19.76 -15.99
N TYR A 498 0.88 -20.24 -14.92
CA TYR A 498 -0.37 -20.97 -14.95
C TYR A 498 -1.51 -20.00 -14.71
N GLN A 499 -2.44 -19.92 -15.66
CA GLN A 499 -3.62 -19.08 -15.58
C GLN A 499 -4.86 -19.96 -15.45
N CYS A 500 -5.69 -19.66 -14.45
CA CYS A 500 -6.99 -20.28 -14.28
C CYS A 500 -8.09 -19.36 -14.85
N ASN A 501 -8.96 -19.93 -15.68
CA ASN A 501 -10.16 -19.32 -16.24
C ASN A 501 -11.40 -19.97 -15.61
N ALA A 502 -12.19 -19.19 -14.87
CA ALA A 502 -13.44 -19.64 -14.25
C ALA A 502 -14.62 -18.93 -14.92
N SER A 503 -15.47 -19.67 -15.67
CA SER A 503 -16.44 -19.08 -16.60
C SER A 503 -17.84 -19.68 -16.53
N ASN A 504 -18.88 -18.85 -16.68
CA ASN A 504 -20.28 -19.24 -16.89
C ASN A 504 -21.00 -18.27 -17.84
N GLN A 505 -22.28 -18.51 -18.13
CA GLN A 505 -23.08 -17.67 -19.04
C GLN A 505 -23.27 -16.20 -18.61
N HIS A 506 -22.99 -15.86 -17.35
CA HIS A 506 -23.09 -14.50 -16.79
C HIS A 506 -21.72 -13.81 -16.67
N GLY A 507 -20.61 -14.49 -17.00
CA GLY A 507 -19.29 -13.89 -17.08
C GLY A 507 -18.17 -14.86 -16.69
N TYR A 508 -16.96 -14.33 -16.52
CA TYR A 508 -15.80 -15.09 -16.09
C TYR A 508 -14.81 -14.28 -15.25
N LEU A 509 -13.86 -15.01 -14.65
CA LEU A 509 -12.68 -14.52 -13.93
C LEU A 509 -11.40 -15.16 -14.46
N LEU A 510 -10.29 -14.43 -14.36
CA LEU A 510 -8.94 -14.92 -14.66
C LEU A 510 -8.01 -14.67 -13.47
N ALA A 511 -7.13 -15.63 -13.16
CA ALA A 511 -6.08 -15.49 -12.16
C ALA A 511 -4.79 -16.19 -12.60
N ASN A 512 -3.67 -15.48 -12.49
CA ASN A 512 -2.32 -15.99 -12.78
C ASN A 512 -1.65 -16.48 -11.50
N ALA A 513 -0.90 -17.57 -11.61
CA ALA A 513 -0.01 -18.09 -10.59
C ALA A 513 1.35 -18.45 -11.23
N PHE A 514 2.43 -18.01 -10.61
CA PHE A 514 3.79 -18.30 -11.06
C PHE A 514 4.24 -19.61 -10.42
N VAL A 515 4.65 -20.59 -11.22
CA VAL A 515 5.44 -21.73 -10.72
C VAL A 515 6.90 -21.46 -11.07
N SER A 516 7.77 -21.49 -10.06
CA SER A 516 9.20 -21.22 -10.22
C SER A 516 10.01 -22.30 -9.54
N VAL A 517 10.77 -23.05 -10.32
CA VAL A 517 11.64 -24.13 -9.84
C VAL A 517 13.06 -23.56 -9.71
N LEU A 518 13.56 -23.44 -8.48
CA LEU A 518 14.78 -22.71 -8.14
C LEU A 518 15.81 -23.62 -7.48
N ASP A 519 17.08 -23.44 -7.85
CA ASP A 519 18.21 -24.27 -7.42
C ASP A 519 19.34 -23.40 -6.85
N MET A 520 19.18 -22.94 -5.60
CA MET A 520 20.23 -22.22 -4.85
C MET A 520 20.37 -22.78 -3.42
N PRO A 521 21.38 -23.62 -3.14
CA PRO A 521 21.57 -24.19 -1.81
C PRO A 521 21.94 -23.14 -0.74
N PRO A 522 21.69 -23.43 0.56
CA PRO A 522 21.91 -22.46 1.63
C PRO A 522 23.37 -22.00 1.74
N ARG A 523 23.58 -20.73 2.11
CA ARG A 523 24.89 -20.14 2.38
C ARG A 523 24.79 -19.15 3.55
N MET A 524 25.85 -19.06 4.35
CA MET A 524 25.97 -18.06 5.42
C MET A 524 26.76 -16.86 4.91
N LEU A 525 26.37 -15.65 5.30
CA LEU A 525 26.95 -14.39 4.83
C LEU A 525 27.82 -13.69 5.90
N GLY A 526 27.70 -14.09 7.16
CA GLY A 526 28.44 -13.51 8.29
C GLY A 526 29.86 -14.07 8.47
N PRO A 527 30.71 -13.41 9.27
CA PRO A 527 32.04 -13.91 9.63
C PRO A 527 31.92 -15.21 10.45
N LYS A 528 32.89 -16.12 10.29
CA LYS A 528 32.95 -17.34 11.09
C LYS A 528 33.61 -17.12 12.44
N ASN A 529 33.07 -17.78 13.47
CA ASN A 529 33.58 -17.81 14.84
C ASN A 529 33.71 -16.40 15.47
N GLN A 530 32.67 -15.57 15.31
CA GLN A 530 32.63 -14.25 15.91
C GLN A 530 32.57 -14.35 17.44
N MET A 531 33.45 -13.64 18.15
CA MET A 531 33.42 -13.49 19.60
C MET A 531 32.52 -12.31 19.98
N ILE A 532 31.61 -12.50 20.94
CA ILE A 532 30.78 -11.45 21.53
C ILE A 532 30.92 -11.52 23.05
N LYS A 533 31.20 -10.38 23.69
CA LYS A 533 31.20 -10.23 25.16
C LYS A 533 29.95 -9.47 25.58
N VAL A 534 29.32 -9.87 26.69
CA VAL A 534 28.16 -9.18 27.27
C VAL A 534 28.24 -9.15 28.80
N ILE A 535 27.81 -8.06 29.42
CA ILE A 535 27.62 -7.98 30.88
C ILE A 535 26.37 -8.77 31.29
N GLN A 536 26.45 -9.47 32.43
CA GLN A 536 25.32 -10.19 33.01
C GLN A 536 24.06 -9.30 33.18
N ASN A 537 22.91 -9.86 32.81
CA ASN A 537 21.57 -9.26 32.73
C ASN A 537 21.31 -8.31 31.56
N ASN A 538 22.32 -7.90 30.78
CA ASN A 538 22.10 -7.13 29.57
C ASN A 538 21.46 -7.99 28.46
N ARG A 539 20.75 -7.32 27.56
CA ARG A 539 20.18 -7.87 26.32
C ARG A 539 21.28 -7.94 25.26
N THR A 540 21.38 -9.05 24.52
CA THR A 540 22.37 -9.20 23.44
C THR A 540 21.79 -9.90 22.22
N PHE A 541 22.46 -9.74 21.08
CA PHE A 541 22.04 -10.24 19.77
C PHE A 541 23.21 -10.94 19.10
N LEU A 542 22.98 -12.16 18.60
CA LEU A 542 23.92 -12.93 17.82
C LEU A 542 23.42 -12.94 16.37
N ASP A 543 24.07 -12.21 15.48
CA ASP A 543 23.66 -12.12 14.08
C ASP A 543 24.07 -13.36 13.28
N CYS A 544 23.17 -13.83 12.40
CA CYS A 544 23.49 -14.91 11.47
C CYS A 544 22.79 -14.73 10.12
N PRO A 545 23.25 -13.78 9.28
CA PRO A 545 22.70 -13.56 7.95
C PRO A 545 22.99 -14.72 7.01
N PHE A 546 22.00 -15.08 6.19
CA PHE A 546 22.02 -16.26 5.32
C PHE A 546 21.32 -15.98 3.97
N PHE A 547 21.53 -16.88 3.01
CA PHE A 547 20.93 -16.83 1.68
C PHE A 547 20.59 -18.25 1.18
N GLY A 548 19.57 -18.38 0.34
CA GLY A 548 19.19 -19.61 -0.36
C GLY A 548 17.87 -19.44 -1.10
N SER A 549 17.60 -20.29 -2.08
CA SER A 549 16.32 -20.31 -2.81
C SER A 549 15.98 -21.74 -3.25
N PRO A 550 14.90 -22.37 -2.76
CA PRO A 550 13.92 -21.84 -1.78
C PRO A 550 14.51 -21.36 -0.46
N LEU A 551 13.81 -20.44 0.22
CA LEU A 551 14.27 -19.79 1.46
C LEU A 551 14.57 -20.84 2.55
N PRO A 552 15.79 -20.90 3.11
CA PRO A 552 16.14 -21.89 4.12
C PRO A 552 15.42 -21.70 5.46
N ASP A 553 15.08 -22.81 6.13
CA ASP A 553 14.72 -22.84 7.56
C ASP A 553 15.99 -22.62 8.39
N LEU A 554 15.99 -21.64 9.29
CA LEU A 554 17.14 -21.32 10.15
C LEU A 554 16.82 -21.64 11.61
N ARG A 555 17.71 -22.41 12.25
CA ARG A 555 17.61 -22.75 13.69
C ARG A 555 18.94 -22.56 14.40
N TRP A 556 18.87 -22.09 15.64
CA TRP A 556 20.01 -21.94 16.54
C TRP A 556 20.14 -23.12 17.50
N PHE A 557 21.38 -23.45 17.88
CA PHE A 557 21.74 -24.52 18.81
C PHE A 557 22.85 -24.04 19.75
N LYS A 558 22.85 -24.47 21.00
CA LYS A 558 23.90 -24.14 21.99
C LYS A 558 24.84 -25.32 22.18
N ASN A 559 26.14 -25.08 22.12
CA ASN A 559 27.20 -26.09 22.26
C ASN A 559 27.00 -27.35 21.37
N GLY A 560 26.34 -27.18 20.22
CA GLY A 560 26.06 -28.25 19.25
C GLY A 560 24.99 -29.27 19.64
N GLN A 561 24.22 -29.05 20.72
CA GLN A 561 23.21 -29.99 21.22
C GLN A 561 21.85 -29.33 21.51
N GLY A 562 20.83 -30.17 21.73
CA GLY A 562 19.49 -29.78 22.15
C GLY A 562 18.46 -29.65 21.02
N SER A 563 17.20 -29.46 21.41
CA SER A 563 16.18 -28.85 20.55
C SER A 563 16.57 -27.41 20.21
N GLY A 564 16.19 -26.93 19.03
CA GLY A 564 16.56 -25.59 18.58
C GLY A 564 16.13 -24.49 19.55
N LEU A 565 16.96 -23.47 19.72
CA LEU A 565 16.74 -22.34 20.62
C LEU A 565 15.66 -21.42 20.06
N ASP A 566 14.44 -21.55 20.56
CA ASP A 566 13.38 -20.57 20.38
C ASP A 566 12.43 -20.61 21.59
N GLY A 567 12.13 -19.44 22.18
CA GLY A 567 11.39 -19.31 23.43
C GLY A 567 12.24 -19.31 24.71
N GLY A 568 11.57 -19.10 25.86
CA GLY A 568 12.22 -18.87 27.15
C GLY A 568 12.77 -17.43 27.24
N HIS A 569 14.07 -17.28 27.50
CA HIS A 569 14.77 -15.98 27.36
C HIS A 569 15.49 -15.82 26.01
N TYR A 570 15.30 -16.76 25.09
CA TYR A 570 15.77 -16.71 23.71
C TYR A 570 14.63 -16.32 22.75
N HIS A 571 14.94 -15.60 21.67
CA HIS A 571 13.98 -15.27 20.61
C HIS A 571 14.70 -15.17 19.26
N VAL A 572 14.26 -15.92 18.25
CA VAL A 572 14.88 -15.89 16.91
C VAL A 572 14.10 -14.97 15.97
N TYR A 573 14.79 -14.04 15.34
CA TYR A 573 14.25 -13.16 14.32
C TYR A 573 14.33 -13.77 12.91
N VAL A 574 13.39 -13.39 12.04
CA VAL A 574 13.26 -13.89 10.66
C VAL A 574 14.49 -13.62 9.78
N ASN A 575 15.31 -12.63 10.12
CA ASN A 575 16.59 -12.33 9.45
C ASN A 575 17.74 -13.27 9.88
N GLY A 576 17.51 -14.18 10.83
CA GLY A 576 18.49 -15.11 11.39
C GLY A 576 19.12 -14.69 12.72
N THR A 577 18.85 -13.50 13.24
CA THR A 577 19.43 -13.02 14.52
C THR A 577 18.81 -13.71 15.72
N LEU A 578 19.63 -14.24 16.64
CA LEU A 578 19.19 -14.73 17.95
C LEU A 578 19.32 -13.62 18.99
N GLU A 579 18.21 -13.26 19.65
CA GLU A 579 18.20 -12.44 20.85
C GLU A 579 18.33 -13.30 22.12
N ILE A 580 19.09 -12.79 23.08
CA ILE A 580 19.11 -13.25 24.47
C ILE A 580 18.62 -12.06 25.33
N ILE A 581 17.43 -12.20 25.92
CA ILE A 581 16.68 -11.10 26.55
C ILE A 581 17.40 -10.55 27.80
N ARG A 582 18.03 -11.45 28.58
CA ARG A 582 18.90 -11.15 29.73
C ARG A 582 20.00 -12.21 29.78
N ALA A 583 21.25 -11.85 29.49
CA ALA A 583 22.37 -12.78 29.52
C ALA A 583 22.72 -13.23 30.94
N ARG A 584 22.94 -14.53 31.15
CA ARG A 584 23.29 -15.15 32.44
C ARG A 584 24.67 -15.81 32.34
N MET A 585 25.35 -16.09 33.45
CA MET A 585 26.64 -16.83 33.38
C MET A 585 26.49 -18.21 32.71
N GLU A 586 25.33 -18.85 32.84
CA GLU A 586 24.96 -20.08 32.13
C GLU A 586 24.75 -19.90 30.61
N ASP A 587 24.63 -18.66 30.10
CA ASP A 587 24.49 -18.37 28.66
C ASP A 587 25.82 -18.43 27.90
N GLN A 588 26.95 -18.42 28.61
CA GLN A 588 28.28 -18.55 27.99
C GLN A 588 28.43 -19.85 27.19
N GLY A 589 29.02 -19.77 25.99
CA GLY A 589 29.24 -20.93 25.12
C GLY A 589 29.22 -20.59 23.62
N THR A 590 29.26 -21.64 22.79
CA THR A 590 29.24 -21.51 21.33
C THR A 590 27.83 -21.75 20.80
N TYR A 591 27.27 -20.75 20.15
CA TYR A 591 25.98 -20.79 19.47
C TYR A 591 26.18 -21.07 17.99
N THR A 592 25.51 -22.10 17.48
CA THR A 592 25.57 -22.51 16.07
C THR A 592 24.22 -22.23 15.41
N CYS A 593 24.19 -21.34 14.43
CA CYS A 593 23.04 -21.17 13.54
C CYS A 593 23.17 -22.09 12.33
N VAL A 594 22.07 -22.73 11.93
CA VAL A 594 22.02 -23.71 10.85
C VAL A 594 20.88 -23.36 9.91
N ALA A 595 21.22 -23.01 8.67
CA ALA A 595 20.26 -22.82 7.57
C ALA A 595 20.12 -24.14 6.78
N ARG A 596 18.89 -24.61 6.59
CA ARG A 596 18.58 -25.85 5.85
C ARG A 596 17.56 -25.61 4.74
N SER A 597 17.77 -26.19 3.57
CA SER A 597 16.72 -26.42 2.59
C SER A 597 16.88 -27.84 2.02
N MET A 598 15.96 -28.26 1.16
CA MET A 598 16.09 -29.53 0.44
C MET A 598 17.33 -29.62 -0.46
N LEU A 599 17.95 -28.48 -0.79
CA LEU A 599 19.20 -28.41 -1.57
C LEU A 599 20.47 -28.49 -0.72
N GLY A 600 20.36 -28.54 0.62
CA GLY A 600 21.49 -28.76 1.52
C GLY A 600 21.41 -28.03 2.84
N LYS A 601 22.56 -27.93 3.52
CA LYS A 601 22.74 -27.28 4.82
C LYS A 601 23.96 -26.37 4.78
N ALA A 602 23.84 -25.19 5.38
CA ALA A 602 24.97 -24.36 5.78
C ALA A 602 24.86 -24.02 7.27
N ASP A 603 26.00 -23.73 7.91
CA ASP A 603 26.03 -23.30 9.31
C ASP A 603 27.15 -22.29 9.58
N ASN A 604 26.96 -21.52 10.65
CA ASN A 604 27.92 -20.58 11.21
C ASN A 604 27.93 -20.65 12.74
N GLN A 605 29.03 -20.20 13.36
CA GLN A 605 29.22 -20.22 14.81
C GLN A 605 29.57 -18.83 15.36
N VAL A 606 28.99 -18.51 16.51
CA VAL A 606 29.23 -17.31 17.31
C VAL A 606 29.54 -17.77 18.73
N HIS A 607 30.57 -17.23 19.36
CA HIS A 607 30.93 -17.56 20.74
C HIS A 607 30.60 -16.39 21.67
N LEU A 608 29.88 -16.67 22.74
CA LEU A 608 29.41 -15.70 23.72
C LEU A 608 30.15 -15.87 25.04
N GLU A 609 30.86 -14.83 25.47
CA GLU A 609 31.36 -14.69 26.84
C GLU A 609 30.41 -13.80 27.65
N VAL A 610 30.08 -14.22 28.87
CA VAL A 610 29.26 -13.42 29.80
C VAL A 610 30.14 -13.01 30.97
N LYS A 611 30.15 -11.71 31.27
CA LYS A 611 31.06 -11.06 32.23
C LYS A 611 30.30 -10.49 33.43
N GLU A 612 30.98 -10.46 34.58
CA GLU A 612 30.45 -9.77 35.75
C GLU A 612 30.45 -8.24 35.54
N PRO A 613 29.39 -7.52 35.93
CA PRO A 613 29.31 -6.06 35.82
C PRO A 613 30.37 -5.36 36.67
N THR A 614 30.96 -4.31 36.11
CA THR A 614 31.72 -3.32 36.89
C THR A 614 30.79 -2.66 37.91
N ARG A 615 31.19 -2.62 39.19
CA ARG A 615 30.42 -2.01 40.28
C ARG A 615 31.30 -1.29 41.28
N ILE A 616 30.85 -0.11 41.71
CA ILE A 616 31.42 0.63 42.84
C ILE A 616 30.92 0.00 44.14
N ILE A 617 31.71 -0.94 44.69
CA ILE A 617 31.41 -1.69 45.94
C ILE A 617 31.57 -0.85 47.21
N ARG A 618 32.34 0.25 47.15
CA ARG A 618 32.28 1.32 48.15
C ARG A 618 32.27 2.65 47.42
N ALA A 619 31.08 3.25 47.33
CA ALA A 619 30.90 4.61 46.87
C ALA A 619 31.58 5.60 47.85
N PRO A 620 31.92 6.82 47.40
CA PRO A 620 32.25 7.86 48.33
C PRO A 620 31.03 8.13 49.22
N GLU A 621 31.26 8.30 50.51
CA GLU A 621 30.21 8.55 51.50
C GLU A 621 30.04 10.06 51.70
N HIS A 622 28.81 10.53 51.95
CA HIS A 622 28.57 11.91 52.37
C HIS A 622 29.32 12.17 53.68
N GLN A 623 30.31 13.06 53.63
CA GLN A 623 31.15 13.39 54.78
C GLN A 623 30.91 14.83 55.21
N SER A 624 30.82 15.01 56.51
CA SER A 624 30.76 16.30 57.17
C SER A 624 32.06 16.48 57.96
N ALA A 625 32.91 17.37 57.49
CA ALA A 625 34.29 17.48 57.93
C ALA A 625 34.52 18.80 58.68
N ILE A 626 34.94 18.73 59.94
CA ILE A 626 35.30 19.94 60.71
C ILE A 626 36.45 20.65 59.99
N ARG A 627 36.40 21.99 59.90
CA ARG A 627 37.36 22.83 59.17
C ARG A 627 38.81 22.51 59.60
N GLY A 628 39.68 22.29 58.61
CA GLY A 628 41.09 21.92 58.82
C GLY A 628 41.37 20.42 58.92
N SER A 629 40.36 19.55 59.01
CA SER A 629 40.53 18.10 58.97
C SER A 629 40.99 17.58 57.59
N THR A 630 41.20 16.26 57.45
CA THR A 630 41.54 15.60 56.18
C THR A 630 40.45 14.60 55.81
N VAL A 631 39.95 14.69 54.57
CA VAL A 631 38.87 13.84 54.04
C VAL A 631 39.43 12.79 53.08
N HIS A 632 38.90 11.58 53.19
CA HIS A 632 39.19 10.46 52.30
C HIS A 632 37.89 9.97 51.65
N LEU A 633 37.76 10.19 50.34
CA LEU A 633 36.67 9.68 49.53
C LEU A 633 37.13 8.38 48.87
N ASP A 634 36.73 7.24 49.44
CA ASP A 634 36.90 5.93 48.81
C ASP A 634 36.02 5.83 47.55
N CYS A 635 36.53 5.19 46.51
CA CYS A 635 35.75 4.70 45.37
C CYS A 635 36.29 3.32 44.99
N LYS A 636 35.91 2.31 45.78
CA LYS A 636 36.38 0.93 45.62
C LYS A 636 35.50 0.21 44.61
N VAL A 637 36.14 -0.54 43.73
CA VAL A 637 35.53 -1.14 42.54
C VAL A 637 35.73 -2.65 42.55
N THR A 638 34.71 -3.39 42.14
CA THR A 638 34.84 -4.77 41.64
C THR A 638 34.48 -4.81 40.15
N SER A 639 35.06 -5.74 39.41
CA SER A 639 34.77 -6.02 38.01
C SER A 639 35.23 -7.43 37.68
N ASP A 640 34.78 -7.98 36.55
CA ASP A 640 35.34 -9.22 36.01
C ASP A 640 36.87 -9.13 35.86
N PRO A 641 37.66 -10.11 36.33
CA PRO A 641 39.14 -10.07 36.27
C PRO A 641 39.73 -9.99 34.86
N SER A 642 38.95 -10.30 33.81
CA SER A 642 39.35 -10.18 32.41
C SER A 642 39.04 -8.81 31.77
N LEU A 643 38.44 -7.88 32.51
CA LEU A 643 38.12 -6.53 32.07
C LEU A 643 38.98 -5.47 32.80
N PRO A 644 39.83 -4.69 32.10
CA PRO A 644 40.58 -3.61 32.72
C PRO A 644 39.67 -2.40 33.00
N VAL A 645 39.63 -1.94 34.26
CA VAL A 645 38.83 -0.77 34.68
C VAL A 645 39.65 0.49 34.90
N THR A 646 39.10 1.64 34.51
CA THR A 646 39.69 2.97 34.70
C THR A 646 38.81 3.82 35.60
N VAL A 647 39.38 4.35 36.70
CA VAL A 647 38.69 5.21 37.66
C VAL A 647 38.99 6.68 37.38
N SER A 648 37.95 7.50 37.27
CA SER A 648 37.97 8.96 37.04
C SER A 648 37.25 9.71 38.17
N TRP A 649 37.50 11.02 38.31
CA TRP A 649 36.88 11.86 39.33
C TRP A 649 36.55 13.25 38.76
N THR A 650 35.41 13.81 39.17
CA THR A 650 34.98 15.20 38.94
C THR A 650 34.67 15.89 40.28
N LYS A 651 34.61 17.23 40.26
CA LYS A 651 33.98 18.04 41.31
C LYS A 651 32.96 18.97 40.66
N ASP A 652 31.73 19.00 41.17
CA ASP A 652 30.62 19.83 40.67
C ASP A 652 30.50 19.72 39.13
N ASP A 653 30.46 18.45 38.69
CA ASP A 653 30.43 17.96 37.30
C ASP A 653 31.56 18.42 36.36
N LYS A 654 32.61 19.07 36.90
CA LYS A 654 33.80 19.49 36.16
C LYS A 654 34.98 18.53 36.39
N PRO A 655 35.85 18.29 35.37
CA PRO A 655 37.04 17.48 35.53
C PRO A 655 37.90 17.92 36.73
N LEU A 656 38.26 16.98 37.60
CA LEU A 656 39.00 17.30 38.83
C LEU A 656 40.44 17.71 38.52
N HIS A 657 40.70 19.03 38.47
CA HIS A 657 42.05 19.56 38.33
C HIS A 657 42.92 19.23 39.55
N LEU A 658 43.85 18.30 39.38
CA LEU A 658 44.78 17.86 40.42
C LEU A 658 45.88 18.92 40.67
N GLY A 659 45.55 19.94 41.47
CA GLY A 659 46.54 20.81 42.10
C GLY A 659 47.36 20.09 43.16
N TRP A 660 48.50 20.68 43.57
CA TRP A 660 49.51 20.08 44.45
C TRP A 660 49.02 19.53 45.81
N ARG A 661 47.82 19.93 46.26
CA ARG A 661 47.19 19.47 47.51
C ARG A 661 46.35 18.19 47.36
N LEU A 662 45.74 17.95 46.20
CA LEU A 662 44.82 16.83 45.99
C LEU A 662 45.59 15.55 45.60
N LYS A 663 45.33 14.44 46.30
CA LYS A 663 46.00 13.15 46.03
C LYS A 663 45.00 12.11 45.56
N LYS A 664 45.05 11.77 44.27
CA LYS A 664 44.33 10.64 43.67
C LYS A 664 45.16 9.36 43.80
N ASN A 665 44.58 8.32 44.36
CA ASN A 665 45.08 6.95 44.36
C ASN A 665 44.24 6.09 43.39
N LYS A 666 44.59 4.81 43.18
CA LYS A 666 43.89 3.90 42.26
C LYS A 666 42.38 3.78 42.49
N GLN A 667 41.92 3.86 43.75
CA GLN A 667 40.53 3.67 44.16
C GLN A 667 40.10 4.66 45.27
N SER A 668 40.75 5.82 45.40
CA SER A 668 40.33 6.86 46.36
C SER A 668 40.89 8.25 46.03
N LEU A 669 40.22 9.28 46.54
CA LEU A 669 40.64 10.68 46.50
C LEU A 669 40.85 11.20 47.93
N THR A 670 41.99 11.85 48.18
CA THR A 670 42.33 12.45 49.49
C THR A 670 42.41 13.97 49.38
N ILE A 671 41.71 14.64 50.30
CA ILE A 671 41.57 16.09 50.40
C ILE A 671 42.11 16.53 51.78
N PRO A 672 43.40 16.88 51.90
CA PRO A 672 43.99 17.31 53.17
C PRO A 672 43.75 18.79 53.44
N ASN A 673 43.60 19.15 54.71
CA ASN A 673 43.34 20.52 55.19
C ASN A 673 42.07 21.12 54.54
N VAL A 674 40.93 20.48 54.79
CA VAL A 674 39.61 20.86 54.25
C VAL A 674 39.24 22.28 54.65
N ASN A 675 38.83 23.08 53.67
CA ASN A 675 38.36 24.46 53.82
C ASN A 675 37.04 24.66 53.07
N GLU A 676 36.40 25.82 53.22
CA GLU A 676 35.12 26.14 52.56
C GLU A 676 35.14 25.97 51.03
N GLY A 677 36.29 26.15 50.36
CA GLY A 677 36.44 25.90 48.92
C GLY A 677 36.49 24.41 48.53
N ASP A 678 36.60 23.50 49.50
CA ASP A 678 36.51 22.06 49.27
C ASP A 678 35.07 21.54 49.35
N GLU A 679 34.11 22.27 49.95
CA GLU A 679 32.69 21.89 49.88
C GLU A 679 32.21 21.82 48.41
N GLY A 680 31.43 20.79 48.10
CA GLY A 680 30.89 20.49 46.78
C GLY A 680 30.60 19.00 46.62
N THR A 681 30.18 18.61 45.43
CA THR A 681 29.87 17.21 45.09
C THR A 681 31.01 16.61 44.29
N TYR A 682 31.60 15.54 44.81
CA TYR A 682 32.66 14.77 44.14
C TYR A 682 32.07 13.49 43.56
N SER A 683 32.18 13.31 42.25
CA SER A 683 31.67 12.13 41.54
C SER A 683 32.83 11.27 41.06
N CYS A 684 32.72 9.96 41.26
CA CYS A 684 33.61 8.94 40.73
C CYS A 684 32.93 8.25 39.54
N SER A 685 33.58 8.17 38.37
CA SER A 685 33.12 7.35 37.23
C SER A 685 34.16 6.27 36.92
N VAL A 686 33.69 5.07 36.62
CA VAL A 686 34.49 3.86 36.48
C VAL A 686 34.10 3.16 35.19
N ARG A 687 35.02 3.03 34.24
CA ARG A 687 34.76 2.50 32.89
C ARG A 687 35.61 1.27 32.59
N SER A 688 35.00 0.24 31.99
CA SER A 688 35.68 -0.93 31.39
C SER A 688 35.67 -0.87 29.85
N GLU A 689 36.04 -1.96 29.16
CA GLU A 689 35.88 -2.05 27.70
C GLU A 689 34.42 -2.26 27.23
N ILE A 690 33.48 -2.61 28.13
CA ILE A 690 32.07 -2.92 27.77
C ILE A 690 31.01 -2.35 28.73
N ASP A 691 31.37 -1.69 29.83
CA ASP A 691 30.43 -1.02 30.75
C ASP A 691 31.03 0.18 31.51
N GLU A 692 30.16 0.88 32.25
CA GLU A 692 30.49 2.03 33.11
C GLU A 692 29.55 2.06 34.33
N ASP A 693 30.09 2.47 35.48
CA ASP A 693 29.36 2.75 36.72
C ASP A 693 29.83 4.09 37.33
N SER A 694 28.99 4.76 38.13
CA SER A 694 29.34 6.05 38.74
C SER A 694 28.60 6.33 40.04
N ALA A 695 29.28 6.98 40.99
CA ALA A 695 28.72 7.32 42.30
C ALA A 695 29.27 8.66 42.82
N SER A 696 28.45 9.40 43.56
CA SER A 696 28.73 10.78 43.97
C SER A 696 28.50 11.00 45.46
N ALA A 697 29.32 11.86 46.08
CA ALA A 697 29.14 12.31 47.45
C ALA A 697 29.33 13.82 47.59
N ARG A 698 28.50 14.45 48.42
CA ARG A 698 28.72 15.83 48.86
C ARG A 698 29.60 15.85 50.10
N LEU A 699 30.66 16.66 50.07
CA LEU A 699 31.42 17.09 51.23
C LEU A 699 30.78 18.35 51.82
N THR A 700 30.48 18.34 53.12
CA THR A 700 29.99 19.49 53.91
C THR A 700 30.93 19.77 55.09
N VAL A 701 30.75 20.89 55.79
CA VAL A 701 31.53 21.30 56.96
C VAL A 701 30.56 21.61 58.12
N LEU A 702 30.71 20.97 59.29
CA LEU A 702 29.69 20.92 60.37
C LEU A 702 30.25 20.98 61.81
N GLU A 703 29.30 21.11 62.77
CA GLU A 703 29.36 20.97 64.24
C GLU A 703 28.13 20.03 64.68
N GLU A 704 28.09 19.37 65.87
CA GLU A 704 27.45 18.01 66.15
C GLU A 704 26.23 17.94 67.17
N ALA A 705 25.46 16.84 67.49
CA ALA A 705 24.97 15.53 66.89
C ALA A 705 24.03 14.68 67.86
N SER A 706 23.52 13.47 67.45
CA SER A 706 23.01 12.26 68.24
C SER A 706 21.47 11.87 68.45
N LEU A 707 21.12 10.60 68.89
CA LEU A 707 19.85 9.79 68.59
C LEU A 707 19.42 8.59 69.57
N HIS A 708 18.17 7.98 69.47
CA HIS A 708 17.70 6.50 69.54
C HIS A 708 16.47 5.92 70.40
N PRO A 709 15.82 4.72 70.08
CA PRO A 709 14.49 4.16 70.62
C PRO A 709 14.29 2.57 70.86
N SER A 710 13.06 1.98 71.12
CA SER A 710 12.70 0.48 71.19
C SER A 710 11.16 0.03 71.16
N VAL A 711 10.76 -1.30 71.18
CA VAL A 711 9.39 -1.93 70.82
C VAL A 711 8.97 -3.32 71.51
N SER A 712 7.67 -3.79 71.53
CA SER A 712 7.15 -5.19 71.96
C SER A 712 5.68 -5.62 71.52
N SER A 713 5.13 -6.87 71.81
CA SER A 713 3.77 -7.43 71.37
C SER A 713 3.15 -8.75 72.08
N ALA A 714 1.87 -9.22 71.82
CA ALA A 714 1.20 -10.48 72.36
C ALA A 714 -0.11 -11.08 71.66
N LEU A 715 -0.43 -12.40 71.86
CA LEU A 715 -1.61 -13.30 71.49
C LEU A 715 -2.02 -13.55 69.99
N PRO A 716 -2.66 -14.71 69.61
CA PRO A 716 -2.94 -15.10 68.21
C PRO A 716 -4.40 -14.92 67.69
N PRO A 717 -4.61 -14.60 66.39
CA PRO A 717 -5.93 -14.31 65.77
C PRO A 717 -6.55 -15.43 64.86
N ASP A 718 -7.71 -15.14 64.23
CA ASP A 718 -8.39 -15.91 63.14
C ASP A 718 -8.98 -14.93 62.06
N ARG A 719 -9.55 -15.42 60.94
CA ARG A 719 -10.02 -14.64 59.74
C ARG A 719 -11.37 -13.91 59.88
N PRO A 720 -11.66 -12.89 59.04
CA PRO A 720 -12.88 -12.08 59.15
C PRO A 720 -14.03 -12.53 58.22
N ASP A 721 -15.24 -12.10 58.54
CA ASP A 721 -16.48 -12.27 57.75
C ASP A 721 -16.59 -11.27 56.57
N PRO A 722 -17.40 -11.57 55.53
CA PRO A 722 -17.59 -10.69 54.37
C PRO A 722 -18.36 -9.40 54.72
N PRO A 723 -17.97 -8.22 54.17
CA PRO A 723 -18.74 -6.98 54.30
C PRO A 723 -20.15 -7.06 53.71
N MET A 724 -21.06 -6.23 54.24
CA MET A 724 -22.48 -6.20 53.89
C MET A 724 -22.94 -4.79 53.47
N ASP A 725 -24.15 -4.71 52.90
CA ASP A 725 -24.90 -3.49 52.59
C ASP A 725 -24.09 -2.39 51.88
N LEU A 726 -23.65 -2.70 50.66
CA LEU A 726 -22.89 -1.80 49.79
C LEU A 726 -23.80 -0.75 49.14
N ASP A 727 -23.56 0.53 49.43
CA ASP A 727 -24.26 1.67 48.81
C ASP A 727 -23.29 2.67 48.13
N LEU A 728 -23.81 3.35 47.09
CA LEU A 728 -23.06 4.22 46.17
C LEU A 728 -23.65 5.64 46.13
N SER A 729 -22.88 6.61 46.60
CA SER A 729 -23.29 8.02 46.69
C SER A 729 -22.25 8.99 46.11
N ASP A 730 -22.49 10.31 46.22
CA ASP A 730 -21.63 11.40 45.71
C ASP A 730 -21.17 11.22 44.25
N PRO A 731 -22.10 11.22 43.27
CA PRO A 731 -21.78 10.93 41.87
C PRO A 731 -20.98 12.04 41.18
N ALA A 732 -19.78 11.72 40.71
CA ALA A 732 -18.95 12.62 39.89
C ALA A 732 -18.47 11.92 38.61
N ALA A 733 -17.89 12.69 37.68
CA ALA A 733 -17.37 12.14 36.43
C ALA A 733 -16.15 11.22 36.62
N ARG A 734 -15.39 11.35 37.71
CA ARG A 734 -14.23 10.49 38.02
C ARG A 734 -14.25 9.87 39.40
N SER A 735 -15.36 9.95 40.14
CA SER A 735 -15.45 9.31 41.44
C SER A 735 -16.87 8.99 41.85
N VAL A 736 -16.96 8.03 42.78
CA VAL A 736 -18.17 7.68 43.53
C VAL A 736 -17.74 7.37 44.97
N ARG A 737 -18.58 7.68 45.94
CA ARG A 737 -18.41 7.17 47.31
C ARG A 737 -18.99 5.77 47.38
N LEU A 738 -18.19 4.80 47.79
CA LEU A 738 -18.65 3.48 48.20
C LEU A 738 -18.71 3.43 49.73
N THR A 739 -19.75 2.81 50.27
CA THR A 739 -19.93 2.53 51.71
C THR A 739 -20.27 1.07 51.93
N TRP A 740 -19.97 0.53 53.11
CA TRP A 740 -20.31 -0.84 53.52
C TRP A 740 -20.41 -0.97 55.05
N ILE A 741 -20.96 -2.08 55.52
CA ILE A 741 -20.91 -2.51 56.92
C ILE A 741 -19.83 -3.60 57.07
N PRO A 742 -18.82 -3.42 57.95
CA PRO A 742 -17.84 -4.46 58.28
C PRO A 742 -18.42 -5.79 58.75
N GLY A 743 -17.74 -6.89 58.40
CA GLY A 743 -17.99 -8.20 59.01
C GLY A 743 -17.34 -8.35 60.40
N ASN A 744 -17.58 -9.48 61.05
CA ASN A 744 -16.91 -9.88 62.30
C ASN A 744 -15.40 -10.09 62.07
N GLU A 745 -14.57 -9.70 63.05
CA GLU A 745 -13.10 -9.65 62.89
C GLU A 745 -12.34 -10.87 63.47
N HIS A 746 -12.98 -11.63 64.36
CA HIS A 746 -12.46 -12.87 64.98
C HIS A 746 -11.09 -12.76 65.70
N ARG A 747 -10.87 -11.67 66.45
CA ARG A 747 -9.70 -11.41 67.34
C ARG A 747 -8.38 -11.07 66.63
N SER A 748 -8.34 -10.98 65.31
CA SER A 748 -7.55 -9.91 64.69
C SER A 748 -8.46 -8.68 64.59
N PRO A 749 -7.97 -7.44 64.67
CA PRO A 749 -8.65 -6.35 63.96
C PRO A 749 -8.60 -6.63 62.45
N ILE A 750 -9.61 -6.21 61.69
CA ILE A 750 -9.52 -6.10 60.24
C ILE A 750 -8.42 -5.08 59.94
N THR A 751 -7.43 -5.49 59.13
CA THR A 751 -6.31 -4.62 58.76
C THR A 751 -6.60 -3.88 57.46
N GLU A 752 -7.29 -4.53 56.52
CA GLU A 752 -7.62 -3.95 55.21
C GLU A 752 -9.00 -4.40 54.70
N PHE A 753 -9.65 -3.53 53.92
CA PHE A 753 -10.74 -3.88 53.01
C PHE A 753 -10.25 -3.78 51.57
N LEU A 754 -10.23 -4.90 50.85
CA LEU A 754 -9.94 -4.95 49.42
C LEU A 754 -11.23 -4.73 48.62
N VAL A 755 -11.30 -3.60 47.92
CA VAL A 755 -12.39 -3.30 46.98
C VAL A 755 -12.05 -3.93 45.62
N GLN A 756 -13.00 -4.69 45.08
CA GLN A 756 -12.98 -5.25 43.73
C GLN A 756 -14.07 -4.60 42.86
N PHE A 757 -13.84 -4.54 41.55
CA PHE A 757 -14.76 -3.94 40.59
C PHE A 757 -14.92 -4.77 39.31
N GLU A 758 -16.02 -4.52 38.60
CA GLU A 758 -16.36 -5.08 37.29
C GLU A 758 -16.82 -3.93 36.37
N GLU A 759 -16.37 -3.93 35.12
CA GLU A 759 -16.78 -2.97 34.08
C GLU A 759 -17.57 -3.67 32.96
N ASP A 760 -18.57 -2.97 32.40
CA ASP A 760 -19.36 -3.44 31.22
C ASP A 760 -18.56 -3.60 29.91
N ARG A 761 -17.24 -3.38 29.97
CA ARG A 761 -16.30 -3.53 28.85
C ARG A 761 -15.57 -4.86 28.87
N TRP A 762 -15.80 -5.69 29.89
CA TRP A 762 -15.22 -7.02 30.04
C TRP A 762 -16.29 -8.12 29.94
N GLU A 763 -15.84 -9.37 29.87
CA GLU A 763 -16.74 -10.53 29.96
C GLU A 763 -17.41 -10.55 31.35
N PRO A 764 -18.75 -10.68 31.44
CA PRO A 764 -19.46 -10.66 32.71
C PRO A 764 -18.95 -11.70 33.71
N GLY A 765 -18.73 -11.27 34.95
CA GLY A 765 -18.10 -12.04 36.01
C GLY A 765 -16.59 -11.82 36.15
N ARG A 766 -15.96 -10.99 35.31
CA ARG A 766 -14.52 -10.66 35.42
C ARG A 766 -14.25 -9.53 36.40
N TRP A 767 -14.18 -9.88 37.68
CA TRP A 767 -13.76 -8.99 38.77
C TRP A 767 -12.26 -8.69 38.75
N GLN A 768 -11.88 -7.46 39.09
CA GLN A 768 -10.49 -7.01 39.27
C GLN A 768 -10.31 -6.28 40.60
N ASP A 769 -9.11 -6.34 41.16
CA ASP A 769 -8.74 -5.60 42.37
C ASP A 769 -8.59 -4.10 42.06
N LEU A 770 -9.26 -3.24 42.83
CA LEU A 770 -9.18 -1.78 42.68
C LEU A 770 -8.15 -1.17 43.63
N SER A 771 -8.30 -1.42 44.94
CA SER A 771 -7.41 -0.97 46.01
C SER A 771 -7.76 -1.64 47.34
N SER A 772 -6.75 -1.86 48.18
CA SER A 772 -6.93 -2.05 49.63
C SER A 772 -7.09 -0.70 50.33
N TYR A 773 -7.93 -0.66 51.37
CA TYR A 773 -8.13 0.48 52.26
C TYR A 773 -7.98 0.03 53.72
N PRO A 774 -7.53 0.89 54.65
CA PRO A 774 -7.45 0.56 56.08
C PRO A 774 -8.76 0.01 56.67
N GLY A 775 -8.64 -0.97 57.57
CA GLY A 775 -9.79 -1.68 58.18
C GLY A 775 -10.65 -0.87 59.14
N ASP A 776 -10.23 0.34 59.53
CA ASP A 776 -11.04 1.31 60.28
C ASP A 776 -11.99 2.12 59.39
N LEU A 777 -11.91 1.98 58.05
CA LEU A 777 -12.78 2.65 57.10
C LEU A 777 -13.99 1.81 56.68
N ASN A 778 -15.17 2.42 56.75
CA ASN A 778 -16.44 1.91 56.21
C ASN A 778 -16.98 2.75 55.03
N SER A 779 -16.23 3.77 54.60
CA SER A 779 -16.54 4.64 53.47
C SER A 779 -15.26 5.08 52.75
N VAL A 780 -15.27 5.01 51.43
CA VAL A 780 -14.13 5.40 50.58
C VAL A 780 -14.62 6.13 49.33
N ILE A 781 -13.80 7.01 48.77
CA ILE A 781 -14.06 7.66 47.48
C ILE A 781 -13.20 6.96 46.43
N LEU A 782 -13.85 6.18 45.56
CA LEU A 782 -13.19 5.45 44.48
C LEU A 782 -12.88 6.41 43.33
N GLN A 783 -11.71 6.25 42.69
CA GLN A 783 -11.35 6.97 41.47
C GLN A 783 -11.68 6.11 40.24
N LEU A 784 -12.42 6.68 39.28
CA LEU A 784 -13.05 5.97 38.16
C LEU A 784 -12.82 6.69 36.83
N ALA A 785 -12.95 5.97 35.72
CA ALA A 785 -12.98 6.58 34.39
C ALA A 785 -14.38 7.13 34.05
N PRO A 786 -14.48 8.27 33.33
CA PRO A 786 -15.76 8.92 33.02
C PRO A 786 -16.59 8.22 31.95
N PHE A 787 -17.91 8.39 32.02
CA PHE A 787 -18.92 7.79 31.13
C PHE A 787 -18.97 6.24 31.12
N VAL A 788 -18.41 5.58 32.15
CA VAL A 788 -18.32 4.11 32.29
C VAL A 788 -19.38 3.55 33.26
N ASN A 789 -19.80 2.31 33.04
CA ASN A 789 -20.63 1.54 33.96
C ASN A 789 -19.77 0.62 34.84
N TYR A 790 -20.02 0.62 36.15
CA TYR A 790 -19.32 -0.16 37.16
C TYR A 790 -20.26 -0.99 38.05
N GLN A 791 -19.72 -2.09 38.60
CA GLN A 791 -20.19 -2.74 39.83
C GLN A 791 -19.02 -2.96 40.79
N PHE A 792 -19.28 -3.00 42.09
CA PHE A 792 -18.26 -3.15 43.14
C PHE A 792 -18.60 -4.28 44.11
N ARG A 793 -17.59 -4.89 44.74
CA ARG A 793 -17.72 -5.79 45.89
C ARG A 793 -16.51 -5.62 46.81
N VAL A 794 -16.63 -5.96 48.09
CA VAL A 794 -15.56 -5.75 49.09
C VAL A 794 -15.21 -7.08 49.77
N ILE A 795 -13.93 -7.25 50.09
CA ILE A 795 -13.36 -8.38 50.84
C ILE A 795 -12.70 -7.82 52.10
N ALA A 796 -12.99 -8.36 53.27
CA ALA A 796 -12.28 -8.03 54.51
C ALA A 796 -10.98 -8.85 54.61
N ILE A 797 -9.92 -8.25 55.13
CA ILE A 797 -8.61 -8.88 55.30
C ILE A 797 -8.10 -8.57 56.70
N ASN A 798 -7.60 -9.60 57.37
CA ASN A 798 -6.89 -9.45 58.63
C ASN A 798 -5.59 -10.29 58.64
N SER A 799 -4.90 -10.32 59.77
CA SER A 799 -3.58 -10.99 59.89
C SER A 799 -3.57 -12.51 59.65
N VAL A 800 -4.73 -13.17 59.52
CA VAL A 800 -4.86 -14.60 59.16
C VAL A 800 -5.35 -14.81 57.72
N GLY A 801 -5.80 -13.75 57.06
CA GLY A 801 -6.13 -13.73 55.63
C GLY A 801 -7.48 -13.08 55.31
N GLN A 802 -8.01 -13.47 54.15
CA GLN A 802 -9.16 -12.83 53.50
C GLN A 802 -10.49 -13.54 53.80
N SER A 803 -11.57 -12.75 53.87
CA SER A 803 -12.96 -13.21 53.85
C SER A 803 -13.39 -13.68 52.46
N PRO A 804 -14.59 -14.29 52.31
CA PRO A 804 -15.31 -14.30 51.04
C PRO A 804 -15.62 -12.87 50.56
N PRO A 805 -15.91 -12.64 49.26
CA PRO A 805 -16.38 -11.35 48.77
C PRO A 805 -17.82 -11.04 49.20
N SER A 806 -18.13 -9.75 49.36
CA SER A 806 -19.50 -9.25 49.53
C SER A 806 -20.39 -9.57 48.32
N ARG A 807 -21.70 -9.36 48.48
CA ARG A 807 -22.60 -9.25 47.32
C ARG A 807 -22.20 -8.04 46.46
N PRO A 808 -22.33 -8.12 45.11
CA PRO A 808 -22.10 -6.98 44.23
C PRO A 808 -23.06 -5.81 44.48
N SER A 809 -22.57 -4.59 44.28
CA SER A 809 -23.37 -3.37 44.25
C SER A 809 -24.33 -3.34 43.06
N PRO A 810 -25.35 -2.44 43.07
CA PRO A 810 -26.05 -2.03 41.86
C PRO A 810 -25.10 -1.53 40.77
N ARG A 811 -25.57 -1.56 39.52
CA ARG A 811 -24.86 -0.99 38.35
C ARG A 811 -24.92 0.53 38.40
N TYR A 812 -23.76 1.17 38.39
CA TYR A 812 -23.60 2.61 38.51
C TYR A 812 -22.87 3.18 37.29
N LYS A 813 -23.38 4.29 36.72
CA LYS A 813 -22.73 5.00 35.60
C LYS A 813 -22.15 6.33 36.05
N THR A 814 -20.85 6.52 35.89
CA THR A 814 -20.18 7.82 36.07
C THR A 814 -20.65 8.85 35.04
N SER A 815 -20.73 10.12 35.42
CA SER A 815 -20.96 11.24 34.49
C SER A 815 -19.87 11.34 33.42
N GLY A 816 -20.14 12.06 32.33
CA GLY A 816 -19.13 12.37 31.31
C GLY A 816 -18.19 13.52 31.72
N ALA A 817 -17.07 13.63 31.02
CA ALA A 817 -16.07 14.69 31.14
C ALA A 817 -15.50 15.03 29.75
N ALA A 818 -14.72 16.12 29.62
CA ALA A 818 -13.99 16.41 28.38
C ALA A 818 -12.99 15.28 28.02
N PRO A 819 -12.62 15.08 26.73
CA PRO A 819 -11.67 14.04 26.33
C PRO A 819 -10.26 14.30 26.87
N ASP A 820 -9.59 13.30 27.41
CA ASP A 820 -8.23 13.47 27.97
C ASP A 820 -7.09 13.30 26.94
N ALA A 821 -7.40 12.72 25.78
CA ALA A 821 -6.40 12.29 24.82
C ALA A 821 -6.27 13.22 23.60
N ILE A 822 -5.04 13.34 23.10
CA ILE A 822 -4.72 13.95 21.81
C ILE A 822 -4.99 12.93 20.70
N PRO A 823 -5.69 13.29 19.61
CA PRO A 823 -5.86 12.42 18.44
C PRO A 823 -4.50 11.99 17.85
N ARG A 824 -4.31 10.68 17.68
CA ARG A 824 -3.05 10.10 17.18
C ARG A 824 -2.94 10.20 15.65
N GLY A 825 -1.78 9.89 15.09
CA GLY A 825 -1.58 9.76 13.64
C GLY A 825 -1.82 11.04 12.81
N LEU A 826 -1.83 12.23 13.43
CA LEU A 826 -2.03 13.51 12.73
C LEU A 826 -0.94 13.71 11.66
N ARG A 827 -1.37 13.86 10.40
CA ARG A 827 -0.50 14.11 9.25
C ARG A 827 -1.20 14.98 8.20
N GLY A 828 -0.42 15.73 7.43
CA GLY A 828 -0.88 16.49 6.27
C GLY A 828 -0.08 16.16 5.02
N TRP A 829 -0.73 15.83 3.92
CA TRP A 829 -0.08 15.54 2.64
C TRP A 829 -0.99 15.90 1.46
N GLY A 830 -0.40 16.37 0.36
CA GLY A 830 -1.14 16.58 -0.87
C GLY A 830 -1.53 15.27 -1.54
N SER A 831 -2.77 15.19 -2.00
CA SER A 831 -3.27 14.07 -2.83
C SER A 831 -3.39 14.43 -4.31
N LYS A 832 -3.44 15.74 -4.62
CA LYS A 832 -3.47 16.34 -5.96
C LYS A 832 -2.87 17.75 -5.89
N LYS A 833 -2.52 18.32 -7.04
CA LYS A 833 -2.24 19.76 -7.18
C LYS A 833 -3.26 20.62 -6.42
N ASP A 834 -2.76 21.70 -5.82
CA ASP A 834 -3.50 22.74 -5.10
C ASP A 834 -4.40 22.25 -3.95
N ASN A 835 -4.08 21.08 -3.37
CA ASN A 835 -4.74 20.56 -2.17
C ASN A 835 -3.78 20.08 -1.08
N MET A 836 -4.31 19.97 0.14
CA MET A 836 -3.69 19.26 1.26
C MET A 836 -4.75 18.45 2.00
N GLU A 837 -4.55 17.14 2.10
CA GLU A 837 -5.35 16.24 2.93
C GLU A 837 -4.78 16.19 4.34
N ILE A 838 -5.63 16.38 5.34
CA ILE A 838 -5.29 16.26 6.77
C ILE A 838 -6.03 15.03 7.31
N SER A 839 -5.33 14.08 7.93
CA SER A 839 -5.95 12.93 8.59
C SER A 839 -5.35 12.63 9.95
N TRP A 840 -6.13 11.98 10.81
CA TRP A 840 -5.74 11.51 12.14
C TRP A 840 -6.46 10.21 12.47
N GLU A 841 -6.09 9.57 13.58
CA GLU A 841 -6.78 8.41 14.13
C GLU A 841 -7.91 8.88 15.07
N PRO A 842 -9.13 8.31 14.98
CA PRO A 842 -10.19 8.60 15.95
C PRO A 842 -9.76 8.24 17.37
N LEU A 843 -10.21 9.00 18.37
CA LEU A 843 -10.05 8.61 19.77
C LEU A 843 -10.76 7.28 20.05
N LEU A 844 -10.10 6.41 20.80
CA LEU A 844 -10.65 5.14 21.29
C LEU A 844 -11.86 5.43 22.18
N ASP A 845 -12.84 4.52 22.27
CA ASP A 845 -14.07 4.76 23.05
C ASP A 845 -13.79 5.10 24.53
N LEU A 846 -12.69 4.55 25.08
CA LEU A 846 -12.17 4.82 26.43
C LEU A 846 -11.70 6.28 26.64
N GLU A 847 -11.27 6.94 25.57
CA GLU A 847 -10.61 8.25 25.59
C GLU A 847 -11.57 9.42 25.32
N ARG A 848 -12.80 9.11 24.88
CA ARG A 848 -13.82 10.11 24.50
C ARG A 848 -14.49 10.77 25.68
N ASN A 849 -14.51 10.11 26.84
CA ASN A 849 -15.08 10.56 28.12
C ASN A 849 -16.57 11.02 28.09
N GLY A 850 -17.26 10.85 26.96
CA GLY A 850 -18.65 11.29 26.71
C GLY A 850 -19.05 11.06 25.24
N PRO A 851 -20.32 11.29 24.88
CA PRO A 851 -20.82 11.17 23.51
C PRO A 851 -20.60 12.48 22.71
N ASN A 852 -21.08 12.52 21.46
CA ASN A 852 -21.00 13.70 20.59
C ASN A 852 -19.55 14.20 20.36
N LEU A 853 -18.65 13.26 20.04
CA LEU A 853 -17.25 13.58 19.76
C LEU A 853 -17.07 14.26 18.39
N HIS A 854 -16.33 15.37 18.41
CA HIS A 854 -15.90 16.14 17.26
C HIS A 854 -14.41 16.50 17.39
N TYR A 855 -13.81 16.96 16.29
CA TYR A 855 -12.44 17.43 16.23
C TYR A 855 -12.41 18.84 15.65
N SER A 856 -11.73 19.76 16.31
CA SER A 856 -11.35 21.05 15.74
C SER A 856 -9.93 20.92 15.18
N VAL A 857 -9.74 21.32 13.93
CA VAL A 857 -8.49 21.20 13.17
C VAL A 857 -8.09 22.59 12.70
N TRP A 858 -6.83 22.96 12.87
CA TRP A 858 -6.27 24.23 12.39
C TRP A 858 -5.12 23.99 11.43
N TRP A 859 -4.97 24.85 10.42
CA TRP A 859 -3.83 24.88 9.52
C TRP A 859 -3.45 26.30 9.11
N ARG A 860 -2.16 26.52 8.83
CA ARG A 860 -1.62 27.75 8.22
C ARG A 860 -0.40 27.41 7.37
N ARG A 861 -0.04 28.25 6.39
CA ARG A 861 1.28 28.12 5.73
C ARG A 861 2.39 28.33 6.77
N LYS A 862 3.49 27.59 6.66
CA LYS A 862 4.62 27.66 7.61
C LYS A 862 5.41 28.96 7.54
N ASP A 863 5.28 29.71 6.44
CA ASP A 863 5.87 31.04 6.24
C ASP A 863 4.87 32.20 6.46
N ALA A 864 3.62 31.90 6.82
CA ALA A 864 2.61 32.90 7.17
C ALA A 864 2.60 33.24 8.66
N GLY A 865 1.90 34.34 9.01
CA GLY A 865 1.85 34.88 10.36
C GLY A 865 0.95 34.14 11.36
N GLU A 866 0.39 34.87 12.32
CA GLU A 866 -0.34 34.30 13.46
C GLU A 866 -1.78 33.83 13.16
N GLU A 867 -2.32 34.12 11.97
CA GLU A 867 -3.68 33.70 11.59
C GLU A 867 -3.75 32.22 11.19
N TRP A 868 -4.75 31.51 11.73
CA TRP A 868 -5.00 30.09 11.48
C TRP A 868 -6.36 29.88 10.80
N SER A 869 -6.35 29.22 9.64
CA SER A 869 -7.56 28.59 9.08
C SER A 869 -7.99 27.43 9.97
N ASN A 870 -9.30 27.18 10.10
CA ASN A 870 -9.79 26.08 10.92
C ASN A 870 -11.12 25.50 10.44
N VAL A 871 -11.42 24.29 10.91
CA VAL A 871 -12.71 23.59 10.71
C VAL A 871 -13.03 22.76 11.95
N THR A 872 -14.31 22.44 12.16
CA THR A 872 -14.73 21.39 13.11
C THR A 872 -15.48 20.28 12.37
N THR A 873 -15.15 19.02 12.63
CA THR A 873 -15.67 17.84 11.92
C THR A 873 -15.82 16.64 12.86
N ALA A 874 -16.75 15.72 12.55
CA ALA A 874 -16.89 14.43 13.26
C ALA A 874 -15.99 13.32 12.67
N GLY A 875 -15.56 13.45 11.41
CA GLY A 875 -14.80 12.41 10.71
C GLY A 875 -13.28 12.60 10.83
N PRO A 876 -12.47 11.52 10.77
CA PRO A 876 -11.01 11.53 10.99
C PRO A 876 -10.16 12.17 9.85
N LYS A 877 -10.78 13.01 9.03
CA LYS A 877 -10.19 13.56 7.81
C LYS A 877 -10.80 14.91 7.45
N HIS A 878 -9.97 15.80 6.93
CA HIS A 878 -10.36 17.02 6.22
C HIS A 878 -9.53 17.18 4.94
N VAL A 879 -10.02 17.96 3.98
CA VAL A 879 -9.28 18.27 2.73
C VAL A 879 -9.33 19.78 2.52
N VAL A 880 -8.16 20.41 2.62
CA VAL A 880 -7.94 21.81 2.27
C VAL A 880 -7.79 21.91 0.76
N LEU A 881 -8.45 22.89 0.15
CA LEU A 881 -8.40 23.20 -1.28
C LEU A 881 -7.83 24.61 -1.49
N ASN A 882 -7.31 24.87 -2.69
CA ASN A 882 -6.71 26.15 -3.09
C ASN A 882 -5.46 26.49 -2.25
N THR A 883 -4.66 25.49 -1.91
CA THR A 883 -3.30 25.67 -1.34
C THR A 883 -2.30 25.91 -2.46
N ASP A 884 -1.22 26.66 -2.22
CA ASP A 884 -0.08 26.76 -3.15
C ASP A 884 0.56 25.38 -3.40
N THR A 885 1.18 25.12 -4.57
CA THR A 885 1.84 23.83 -4.89
C THR A 885 3.02 23.53 -3.96
N TYR A 886 3.07 22.31 -3.40
CA TYR A 886 4.18 21.78 -2.57
C TYR A 886 4.73 22.73 -1.48
N VAL A 887 3.88 23.57 -0.88
CA VAL A 887 4.22 24.46 0.23
C VAL A 887 4.05 23.74 1.58
N PRO A 888 4.95 23.94 2.55
CA PRO A 888 4.78 23.41 3.90
C PRO A 888 3.71 24.19 4.69
N TYR A 889 2.82 23.45 5.35
CA TYR A 889 1.79 23.97 6.26
C TYR A 889 2.01 23.44 7.68
N GLU A 890 1.78 24.28 8.69
CA GLU A 890 1.66 23.84 10.07
C GLU A 890 0.22 23.44 10.37
N ILE A 891 0.03 22.33 11.08
CA ILE A 891 -1.28 21.74 11.40
C ILE A 891 -1.33 21.36 12.87
N LYS A 892 -2.45 21.62 13.55
CA LYS A 892 -2.77 21.08 14.89
C LYS A 892 -4.23 20.62 14.98
N ILE A 893 -4.54 19.78 15.96
CA ILE A 893 -5.88 19.23 16.22
C ILE A 893 -6.22 19.21 17.71
N GLN A 894 -7.51 19.30 18.03
CA GLN A 894 -8.06 19.16 19.38
C GLN A 894 -9.34 18.33 19.33
N ALA A 895 -9.51 17.41 20.29
CA ALA A 895 -10.77 16.68 20.47
C ALA A 895 -11.77 17.49 21.32
N ARG A 896 -13.06 17.38 21.01
CA ARG A 896 -14.16 18.02 21.75
C ARG A 896 -15.32 17.04 21.89
N ASN A 897 -16.00 17.05 23.02
CA ASN A 897 -17.29 16.39 23.21
C ASN A 897 -18.30 17.38 23.84
N GLU A 898 -19.49 16.92 24.23
CA GLU A 898 -20.51 17.78 24.86
C GLU A 898 -20.13 18.33 26.25
N PHE A 899 -19.16 17.70 26.93
CA PHE A 899 -18.66 18.11 28.25
C PHE A 899 -17.45 19.04 28.19
N GLY A 900 -16.81 19.21 27.02
CA GLY A 900 -15.74 20.19 26.84
C GLY A 900 -14.71 19.83 25.78
N GLN A 901 -13.54 20.46 25.89
CA GLN A 901 -12.41 20.34 24.97
C GLN A 901 -11.26 19.62 25.66
N GLY A 902 -10.62 18.70 24.94
CA GLY A 902 -9.41 18.02 25.38
C GLY A 902 -8.13 18.81 25.09
N PRO A 903 -6.95 18.20 25.29
CA PRO A 903 -5.68 18.82 24.94
C PRO A 903 -5.55 19.09 23.43
N GLU A 904 -4.89 20.19 23.06
CA GLU A 904 -4.41 20.39 21.70
C GLU A 904 -3.21 19.47 21.40
N SER A 905 -3.04 19.08 20.14
CA SER A 905 -1.87 18.37 19.67
C SER A 905 -0.63 19.26 19.62
N ASN A 906 0.54 18.62 19.60
CA ASN A 906 1.71 19.25 19.00
C ASN A 906 1.42 19.65 17.54
N MET A 907 2.09 20.69 17.06
CA MET A 907 2.06 21.04 15.65
C MET A 907 2.85 20.02 14.82
N VAL A 908 2.36 19.72 13.62
CA VAL A 908 3.07 18.93 12.60
C VAL A 908 3.22 19.76 11.32
N THR A 909 4.29 19.54 10.56
CA THR A 909 4.40 20.09 9.20
C THR A 909 3.83 19.08 8.20
N GLY A 910 2.80 19.48 7.47
CA GLY A 910 2.34 18.80 6.26
C GLY A 910 2.80 19.55 5.00
N PHE A 911 2.61 18.94 3.83
CA PHE A 911 2.84 19.58 2.52
C PHE A 911 1.58 19.51 1.68
N SER A 912 1.33 20.52 0.85
CA SER A 912 0.35 20.46 -0.24
C SER A 912 0.88 19.64 -1.43
N GLY A 913 0.03 19.40 -2.43
CA GLY A 913 0.32 18.51 -3.55
C GLY A 913 1.42 18.99 -4.49
N GLU A 914 2.12 18.02 -5.07
CA GLU A 914 3.08 18.24 -6.15
C GLU A 914 2.38 18.48 -7.50
N ASP A 915 3.09 19.12 -8.43
CA ASP A 915 2.74 19.27 -9.85
C ASP A 915 3.97 18.99 -10.74
N ASN A 916 3.85 19.12 -12.06
CA ASN A 916 4.98 19.10 -12.97
C ASN A 916 6.03 20.17 -12.62
N PRO A 917 7.33 19.83 -12.59
CA PRO A 917 8.40 20.84 -12.58
C PRO A 917 8.29 21.77 -13.80
N THR A 918 8.52 23.08 -13.63
CA THR A 918 8.42 24.07 -14.72
C THR A 918 9.71 24.28 -15.49
N ASP A 919 10.86 23.96 -14.89
CA ASP A 919 12.17 24.31 -15.43
C ASP A 919 12.94 23.07 -15.90
N ALA A 920 13.74 23.25 -16.94
CA ALA A 920 14.65 22.24 -17.44
C ALA A 920 16.05 22.41 -16.82
N PRO A 921 16.81 21.32 -16.61
CA PRO A 921 18.23 21.41 -16.25
C PRO A 921 19.00 22.24 -17.28
N THR A 922 19.79 23.19 -16.82
CA THR A 922 20.47 24.15 -17.69
C THR A 922 21.74 23.56 -18.31
N ASP A 923 22.17 24.09 -19.46
CA ASP A 923 23.51 23.89 -20.03
C ASP A 923 24.03 22.42 -20.02
N LEU A 924 23.25 21.48 -20.55
CA LEU A 924 23.69 20.08 -20.68
C LEU A 924 24.87 20.00 -21.67
N ARG A 925 26.00 19.46 -21.20
CA ARG A 925 27.27 19.29 -21.92
C ARG A 925 27.73 17.84 -21.85
N VAL A 926 28.33 17.35 -22.95
CA VAL A 926 28.76 15.96 -23.10
C VAL A 926 30.17 15.90 -23.70
N SER A 927 31.07 15.11 -23.11
CA SER A 927 32.44 14.90 -23.61
C SER A 927 32.82 13.43 -23.73
N LYS A 928 33.67 13.09 -24.70
CA LYS A 928 34.01 11.70 -25.07
C LYS A 928 35.08 11.11 -24.14
N ALA A 929 34.69 10.20 -23.25
CA ALA A 929 35.65 9.46 -22.43
C ALA A 929 36.34 8.36 -23.26
N ASP A 930 35.61 7.33 -23.68
CA ASP A 930 36.14 6.21 -24.47
C ASP A 930 35.21 5.83 -25.65
N SER A 931 35.22 4.58 -26.09
CA SER A 931 34.34 4.05 -27.14
C SER A 931 32.96 3.61 -26.62
N THR A 932 32.83 3.43 -25.32
CA THR A 932 31.62 2.96 -24.62
C THR A 932 31.07 3.96 -23.60
N LYS A 933 31.80 5.03 -23.28
CA LYS A 933 31.47 5.98 -22.22
C LYS A 933 31.60 7.45 -22.65
N VAL A 934 30.70 8.28 -22.12
CA VAL A 934 30.77 9.74 -22.20
C VAL A 934 30.52 10.37 -20.83
N ASN A 935 31.19 11.49 -20.57
CA ASN A 935 31.02 12.27 -19.35
C ASN A 935 29.97 13.36 -19.59
N LEU A 936 29.11 13.58 -18.60
CA LEU A 936 27.98 14.49 -18.62
C LEU A 936 28.18 15.56 -17.55
N HIS A 937 27.88 16.82 -17.88
CA HIS A 937 27.82 17.94 -16.94
C HIS A 937 26.59 18.78 -17.30
N TRP A 938 25.91 19.34 -16.31
CA TRP A 938 24.78 20.24 -16.50
C TRP A 938 24.74 21.26 -15.36
N GLY A 939 23.92 22.30 -15.49
CA GLY A 939 23.60 23.22 -14.40
C GLY A 939 22.34 22.77 -13.65
N PRO A 940 22.22 23.10 -12.36
CA PRO A 940 21.04 22.76 -11.56
C PRO A 940 19.78 23.52 -12.00
N VAL A 941 18.62 23.07 -11.52
CA VAL A 941 17.38 23.86 -11.49
C VAL A 941 17.22 24.56 -10.13
N ASP A 942 16.39 25.59 -10.05
CA ASP A 942 15.88 26.07 -8.76
C ASP A 942 15.00 24.97 -8.13
N LEU A 943 15.10 24.78 -6.82
CA LEU A 943 14.24 23.87 -6.08
C LEU A 943 12.79 24.36 -6.03
N SER A 944 12.54 25.68 -6.18
CA SER A 944 11.19 26.22 -6.25
C SER A 944 10.42 25.75 -7.49
N SER A 945 11.10 25.66 -8.64
CA SER A 945 10.51 25.22 -9.92
C SER A 945 10.40 23.71 -10.09
N VAL A 946 10.82 22.92 -9.09
CA VAL A 946 10.55 21.47 -9.03
C VAL A 946 9.08 21.16 -8.70
N GLN A 947 8.36 22.10 -8.05
CA GLN A 947 6.94 21.97 -7.64
C GLN A 947 6.61 20.64 -6.93
N GLY A 948 7.57 20.08 -6.20
CA GLY A 948 7.50 18.77 -5.56
C GLY A 948 8.83 18.42 -4.88
N GLU A 949 8.91 17.26 -4.24
CA GLU A 949 10.15 16.79 -3.65
C GLU A 949 11.13 16.36 -4.76
N PHE A 950 12.29 17.03 -4.90
CA PHE A 950 13.31 16.62 -5.87
C PHE A 950 13.68 15.15 -5.67
N LYS A 951 13.57 14.34 -6.72
CA LYS A 951 14.04 12.95 -6.74
C LYS A 951 15.38 12.83 -7.47
N GLU A 952 15.42 13.25 -8.72
CA GLU A 952 16.54 12.99 -9.62
C GLU A 952 16.48 13.87 -10.88
N TYR A 953 17.63 13.98 -11.55
CA TYR A 953 17.68 14.31 -12.97
C TYR A 953 17.64 13.03 -13.82
N ARG A 954 16.73 12.95 -14.80
CA ARG A 954 16.64 11.82 -15.74
C ARG A 954 17.23 12.22 -17.08
N LEU A 955 18.32 11.56 -17.48
CA LEU A 955 18.86 11.63 -18.83
C LEU A 955 18.10 10.68 -19.75
N TYR A 956 17.45 11.24 -20.77
CA TYR A 956 16.91 10.48 -21.89
C TYR A 956 17.94 10.43 -23.02
N TYR A 957 18.33 9.24 -23.47
CA TYR A 957 19.31 9.06 -24.55
C TYR A 957 18.92 7.96 -25.55
N TRP A 958 19.30 8.10 -26.81
CA TRP A 958 19.06 7.08 -27.84
C TRP A 958 20.14 7.11 -28.93
N ARG A 959 20.40 5.94 -29.53
CA ARG A 959 21.23 5.84 -30.74
C ARG A 959 20.42 6.41 -31.91
N GLU A 960 20.89 7.50 -32.50
CA GLU A 960 20.24 8.12 -33.67
C GLU A 960 20.59 7.36 -34.95
N SER A 961 21.86 6.97 -35.08
CA SER A 961 22.38 6.14 -36.17
C SER A 961 23.62 5.37 -35.73
N SER A 962 23.86 4.25 -36.41
CA SER A 962 25.20 3.67 -36.51
C SER A 962 25.91 4.38 -37.66
N LEU A 963 27.23 4.56 -37.56
CA LEU A 963 28.04 5.02 -38.70
C LEU A 963 28.42 3.87 -39.66
N VAL A 964 27.95 2.65 -39.36
CA VAL A 964 28.07 1.46 -40.22
C VAL A 964 26.94 1.48 -41.26
N PRO A 965 27.24 1.52 -42.58
CA PRO A 965 26.20 1.53 -43.61
C PRO A 965 25.29 0.31 -43.57
N GLY A 966 23.99 0.52 -43.75
CA GLY A 966 22.98 -0.54 -43.87
C GLY A 966 22.43 -1.11 -42.55
N LEU A 967 22.98 -0.75 -41.38
CA LEU A 967 22.51 -1.27 -40.10
C LEU A 967 21.26 -0.51 -39.60
N LEU A 968 20.11 -1.19 -39.54
CA LEU A 968 18.88 -0.63 -38.97
C LEU A 968 19.03 -0.41 -37.45
N VAL A 969 18.74 0.80 -36.98
CA VAL A 969 18.86 1.19 -35.57
C VAL A 969 17.50 1.44 -34.94
N SER A 970 17.23 0.76 -33.82
CA SER A 970 16.13 1.12 -32.93
C SER A 970 16.39 2.49 -32.31
N LYS A 971 15.49 3.46 -32.56
CA LYS A 971 15.51 4.80 -31.96
C LYS A 971 14.82 4.83 -30.58
N GLU A 972 14.89 3.74 -29.83
CA GLU A 972 14.26 3.66 -28.51
C GLU A 972 15.03 4.46 -27.46
N LYS A 973 14.32 5.41 -26.82
CA LYS A 973 14.84 6.21 -25.71
C LYS A 973 15.10 5.33 -24.49
N GLN A 974 16.37 5.23 -24.14
CA GLN A 974 16.87 4.75 -22.86
C GLN A 974 16.83 5.87 -21.83
N ILE A 975 16.87 5.52 -20.54
CA ILE A 975 16.75 6.46 -19.42
C ILE A 975 17.84 6.14 -18.38
N LYS A 976 18.52 7.16 -17.84
CA LYS A 976 19.46 7.02 -16.71
C LYS A 976 19.24 8.13 -15.68
N GLY A 977 19.06 7.75 -14.42
CA GLY A 977 18.82 8.65 -13.29
C GLY A 977 20.09 9.15 -12.59
N PHE A 978 20.05 10.37 -12.06
CA PHE A 978 21.14 11.03 -11.31
C PHE A 978 20.59 11.85 -10.13
N TYR A 979 20.89 11.41 -8.89
CA TYR A 979 20.27 11.90 -7.65
C TYR A 979 20.96 13.13 -7.00
N SER A 980 21.62 13.99 -7.78
CA SER A 980 22.49 15.07 -7.23
C SER A 980 21.88 16.46 -7.43
N VAL A 981 21.93 17.30 -6.39
CA VAL A 981 21.43 18.70 -6.38
C VAL A 981 22.55 19.74 -6.20
N VAL A 982 23.81 19.38 -6.46
CA VAL A 982 24.97 20.27 -6.30
C VAL A 982 24.96 21.44 -7.30
N ALA A 983 25.84 22.43 -7.11
CA ALA A 983 25.93 23.61 -7.97
C ALA A 983 26.41 23.34 -9.42
N GLU A 984 27.16 22.25 -9.64
CA GLU A 984 27.58 21.77 -10.97
C GLU A 984 27.40 20.23 -11.04
N PRO A 985 26.16 19.74 -11.25
CA PRO A 985 25.89 18.31 -11.31
C PRO A 985 26.53 17.65 -12.54
N SER A 986 27.05 16.44 -12.33
CA SER A 986 27.78 15.68 -13.34
C SER A 986 27.54 14.17 -13.20
N GLY A 987 27.90 13.42 -14.24
CA GLY A 987 27.70 11.98 -14.28
C GLY A 987 28.41 11.30 -15.44
N VAL A 988 28.42 9.97 -15.45
CA VAL A 988 29.01 9.16 -16.53
C VAL A 988 27.93 8.28 -17.14
N LEU A 989 27.76 8.41 -18.46
CA LEU A 989 26.98 7.48 -19.26
C LEU A 989 27.91 6.40 -19.81
N SER A 990 27.46 5.15 -19.70
CA SER A 990 28.22 3.93 -19.95
C SER A 990 27.47 3.02 -20.92
N ASP A 991 28.10 1.92 -21.30
CA ASP A 991 27.46 0.81 -22.03
C ASP A 991 26.89 1.24 -23.40
N LEU A 992 27.48 2.29 -23.97
CA LEU A 992 27.19 2.77 -25.31
C LEU A 992 27.89 1.90 -26.34
N VAL A 993 27.20 1.59 -27.44
CA VAL A 993 27.83 0.96 -28.61
C VAL A 993 28.90 1.89 -29.21
N PRO A 994 30.11 1.40 -29.52
CA PRO A 994 31.14 2.14 -30.23
C PRO A 994 30.71 2.67 -31.61
N PHE A 995 31.48 3.64 -32.12
CA PHE A 995 31.33 4.25 -33.45
C PHE A 995 29.87 4.61 -33.84
N SER A 996 29.10 5.06 -32.86
CA SER A 996 27.65 5.29 -32.98
C SER A 996 27.30 6.72 -32.56
N LYS A 997 26.30 7.31 -33.23
CA LYS A 997 25.80 8.65 -32.92
C LYS A 997 24.64 8.55 -31.93
N TYR A 998 24.72 9.29 -30.83
CA TYR A 998 23.69 9.40 -29.80
C TYR A 998 23.11 10.80 -29.73
N LYS A 999 21.82 10.87 -29.42
CA LYS A 999 21.13 12.07 -28.95
C LYS A 999 20.74 11.90 -27.49
N MET A 1000 20.83 12.98 -26.71
CA MET A 1000 20.37 12.99 -25.33
C MET A 1000 19.91 14.38 -24.86
N PHE A 1001 18.95 14.39 -23.95
CA PHE A 1001 18.52 15.55 -23.16
C PHE A 1001 18.24 15.10 -21.73
N MET A 1002 18.06 16.04 -20.82
CA MET A 1002 17.80 15.78 -19.41
C MET A 1002 16.52 16.47 -18.95
N VAL A 1003 15.81 15.86 -18.00
CA VAL A 1003 14.69 16.48 -17.25
C VAL A 1003 14.99 16.40 -15.76
N VAL A 1004 14.35 17.25 -14.96
CA VAL A 1004 14.23 17.04 -13.50
C VAL A 1004 12.95 16.25 -13.20
N ALA A 1005 12.93 15.48 -12.12
CA ALA A 1005 11.76 14.71 -11.69
C ALA A 1005 11.51 14.84 -10.17
N ASN A 1006 10.23 14.81 -9.81
CA ASN A 1006 9.75 14.73 -8.42
C ASN A 1006 9.04 13.38 -8.17
N ASN A 1007 8.22 13.23 -7.11
CA ASN A 1007 7.61 11.94 -6.77
C ASN A 1007 6.60 11.47 -7.83
N GLY A 1008 5.93 12.40 -8.52
CA GLY A 1008 4.86 12.08 -9.50
C GLY A 1008 5.20 12.39 -10.96
N PHE A 1009 6.10 13.34 -11.23
CA PHE A 1009 6.13 14.08 -12.49
C PHE A 1009 7.55 14.30 -13.04
N GLU A 1010 7.62 14.72 -14.32
CA GLU A 1010 8.85 15.10 -15.02
C GLU A 1010 8.72 16.51 -15.59
N GLY A 1011 9.77 17.31 -15.48
CA GLY A 1011 9.86 18.65 -16.03
C GLY A 1011 10.11 18.70 -17.54
N PRO A 1012 10.20 19.90 -18.13
CA PRO A 1012 10.55 20.05 -19.53
C PRO A 1012 11.99 19.59 -19.85
N PRO A 1013 12.26 19.22 -21.12
CA PRO A 1013 13.58 18.77 -21.55
C PRO A 1013 14.59 19.92 -21.69
N SER A 1014 15.83 19.64 -21.29
CA SER A 1014 17.00 20.48 -21.55
C SER A 1014 17.30 20.63 -23.06
N ASN A 1015 18.31 21.43 -23.38
CA ASN A 1015 18.95 21.36 -24.69
C ASN A 1015 19.32 19.91 -25.05
N THR A 1016 19.01 19.49 -26.29
CA THR A 1016 19.41 18.17 -26.79
C THR A 1016 20.84 18.24 -27.32
N VAL A 1017 21.72 17.37 -26.83
CA VAL A 1017 23.12 17.24 -27.25
C VAL A 1017 23.27 16.03 -28.17
N GLU A 1018 24.10 16.19 -29.21
CA GLU A 1018 24.54 15.10 -30.09
C GLU A 1018 25.98 14.70 -29.76
N ILE A 1019 26.28 13.40 -29.69
CA ILE A 1019 27.66 12.90 -29.49
C ILE A 1019 27.91 11.61 -30.28
N THR A 1020 29.12 11.45 -30.80
CA THR A 1020 29.57 10.20 -31.46
C THR A 1020 30.61 9.51 -30.59
N THR A 1021 30.40 8.25 -30.22
CA THR A 1021 31.40 7.44 -29.50
C THR A 1021 32.68 7.21 -30.32
N LYS A 1022 33.80 6.90 -29.67
CA LYS A 1022 35.05 6.52 -30.37
C LYS A 1022 34.89 5.13 -31.01
N GLU A 1023 35.77 4.77 -31.95
CA GLU A 1023 35.86 3.38 -32.45
C GLU A 1023 36.31 2.42 -31.33
N GLY A 1024 35.88 1.17 -31.44
CA GLY A 1024 36.27 0.06 -30.58
C GLY A 1024 36.69 -1.16 -31.40
N VAL A 1025 36.93 -2.28 -30.71
CA VAL A 1025 37.24 -3.57 -31.36
C VAL A 1025 35.93 -4.27 -31.80
N PRO A 1026 35.92 -5.00 -32.93
CA PRO A 1026 34.72 -5.67 -33.42
C PRO A 1026 34.15 -6.75 -32.49
N ASP A 1027 32.87 -7.05 -32.69
CA ASP A 1027 32.32 -8.36 -32.35
C ASP A 1027 32.95 -9.50 -33.18
N ALA A 1028 32.67 -10.73 -32.76
CA ALA A 1028 33.06 -11.93 -33.50
C ALA A 1028 32.34 -12.01 -34.87
N PRO A 1029 33.01 -12.50 -35.92
CA PRO A 1029 32.36 -12.81 -37.20
C PRO A 1029 31.19 -13.77 -37.04
N LYS A 1030 30.16 -13.58 -37.87
CA LYS A 1030 28.93 -14.40 -37.83
C LYS A 1030 29.09 -15.68 -38.64
N PHE A 1031 28.24 -16.66 -38.33
CA PHE A 1031 28.09 -17.92 -39.09
C PHE A 1031 29.43 -18.56 -39.51
N PHE A 1032 30.41 -18.62 -38.60
CA PHE A 1032 31.59 -19.44 -38.84
C PHE A 1032 31.15 -20.90 -39.03
N ARG A 1033 31.54 -21.52 -40.14
CA ARG A 1033 31.18 -22.90 -40.50
C ARG A 1033 32.42 -23.65 -40.96
N ILE A 1034 32.66 -24.83 -40.39
CA ILE A 1034 33.73 -25.75 -40.79
C ILE A 1034 33.12 -26.90 -41.61
N ASN A 1035 33.19 -26.81 -42.94
CA ASN A 1035 32.68 -27.83 -43.86
C ASN A 1035 33.84 -28.68 -44.43
N ARG A 1036 33.74 -30.01 -44.43
CA ARG A 1036 34.70 -30.86 -45.15
C ARG A 1036 34.30 -30.96 -46.62
N ARG A 1037 35.19 -30.60 -47.55
CA ARG A 1037 34.95 -30.60 -49.00
C ARG A 1037 35.80 -31.68 -49.67
N GLY A 1038 35.24 -32.89 -49.80
CA GLY A 1038 35.98 -34.06 -50.26
C GLY A 1038 36.87 -34.67 -49.16
N PHE A 1039 37.85 -35.49 -49.55
CA PHE A 1039 38.64 -36.27 -48.59
C PHE A 1039 39.79 -35.50 -47.93
N ASP A 1040 40.30 -34.45 -48.57
CA ASP A 1040 41.58 -33.79 -48.24
C ASP A 1040 41.48 -32.28 -47.96
N THR A 1041 40.28 -31.69 -47.90
CA THR A 1041 40.11 -30.23 -47.78
C THR A 1041 39.05 -29.85 -46.74
N ILE A 1042 39.38 -28.88 -45.88
CA ILE A 1042 38.43 -28.15 -45.03
C ILE A 1042 38.14 -26.80 -45.68
N HIS A 1043 36.86 -26.44 -45.75
CA HIS A 1043 36.37 -25.15 -46.22
C HIS A 1043 35.72 -24.40 -45.05
N LEU A 1044 36.25 -23.23 -44.74
CA LEU A 1044 35.76 -22.31 -43.72
C LEU A 1044 34.94 -21.22 -44.40
N GLN A 1045 33.82 -20.82 -43.79
CA GLN A 1045 33.00 -19.68 -44.25
C GLN A 1045 32.57 -18.84 -43.04
N TRP A 1046 32.40 -17.53 -43.20
CA TRP A 1046 31.93 -16.59 -42.18
C TRP A 1046 31.27 -15.34 -42.80
N GLU A 1047 30.51 -14.62 -41.98
CA GLU A 1047 29.89 -13.33 -42.31
C GLU A 1047 30.44 -12.19 -41.45
N LYS A 1048 30.18 -10.94 -41.86
CA LYS A 1048 30.63 -9.75 -41.13
C LYS A 1048 30.00 -9.69 -39.72
N PRO A 1049 30.71 -9.19 -38.69
CA PRO A 1049 30.14 -8.99 -37.35
C PRO A 1049 28.87 -8.12 -37.37
N LEU A 1050 27.94 -8.36 -36.44
CA LEU A 1050 26.68 -7.60 -36.36
C LEU A 1050 26.92 -6.15 -35.90
N GLU A 1051 27.72 -5.96 -34.86
CA GLU A 1051 28.20 -4.64 -34.43
C GLU A 1051 29.73 -4.60 -34.63
N PRO A 1052 30.23 -4.11 -35.78
CA PRO A 1052 31.66 -4.08 -36.08
C PRO A 1052 32.43 -3.01 -35.29
N ASN A 1053 31.73 -2.16 -34.52
CA ASN A 1053 32.28 -1.21 -33.54
C ASN A 1053 33.28 -0.16 -34.08
N GLY A 1054 33.46 -0.10 -35.39
CA GLY A 1054 34.38 0.78 -36.10
C GLY A 1054 34.42 0.44 -37.58
N ILE A 1055 35.44 0.92 -38.29
CA ILE A 1055 35.65 0.57 -39.70
C ILE A 1055 36.41 -0.77 -39.77
N LEU A 1056 35.79 -1.79 -40.35
CA LEU A 1056 36.41 -3.10 -40.56
C LEU A 1056 37.57 -2.99 -41.56
N ILE A 1057 38.79 -3.30 -41.11
CA ILE A 1057 40.01 -3.33 -41.94
C ILE A 1057 40.42 -4.74 -42.38
N GLY A 1058 39.83 -5.79 -41.81
CA GLY A 1058 40.11 -7.17 -42.21
C GLY A 1058 39.60 -8.24 -41.24
N TYR A 1059 40.06 -9.47 -41.47
CA TYR A 1059 39.90 -10.63 -40.59
C TYR A 1059 41.26 -11.25 -40.28
N GLN A 1060 41.36 -11.93 -39.14
CA GLN A 1060 42.53 -12.66 -38.69
C GLN A 1060 42.11 -14.08 -38.33
N LEU A 1061 42.65 -15.07 -39.02
CA LEU A 1061 42.38 -16.50 -38.80
C LEU A 1061 43.67 -17.18 -38.31
N LYS A 1062 43.64 -17.69 -37.09
CA LYS A 1062 44.73 -18.47 -36.50
C LYS A 1062 44.31 -19.93 -36.39
N TYR A 1063 45.17 -20.88 -36.75
CA TYR A 1063 44.84 -22.31 -36.67
C TYR A 1063 46.03 -23.21 -36.32
N GLN A 1064 45.74 -24.33 -35.67
CA GLN A 1064 46.73 -25.30 -35.19
C GLN A 1064 46.14 -26.72 -35.15
N THR A 1065 47.00 -27.75 -35.19
CA THR A 1065 46.60 -29.15 -35.06
C THR A 1065 46.17 -29.49 -33.62
N VAL A 1066 45.30 -30.50 -33.47
CA VAL A 1066 44.72 -30.91 -32.17
C VAL A 1066 45.42 -32.11 -31.55
N ASN A 1067 45.78 -33.13 -32.34
CA ASN A 1067 46.46 -34.35 -31.88
C ASN A 1067 47.67 -34.66 -32.78
N ALA A 1068 48.86 -34.22 -32.37
CA ALA A 1068 50.14 -34.70 -32.91
C ALA A 1068 51.22 -34.62 -31.82
N SER A 1069 52.20 -35.54 -31.84
CA SER A 1069 53.26 -35.65 -30.82
C SER A 1069 54.33 -34.54 -30.89
N ARG A 1070 54.01 -33.38 -31.47
CA ARG A 1070 54.84 -32.18 -31.60
C ARG A 1070 53.96 -30.95 -31.52
N VAL A 1071 54.45 -29.90 -30.88
CA VAL A 1071 53.82 -28.57 -30.88
C VAL A 1071 54.24 -27.82 -32.13
N ASP A 1072 53.45 -27.93 -33.20
CA ASP A 1072 53.60 -27.03 -34.35
C ASP A 1072 53.21 -25.60 -33.98
N ARG A 1073 53.88 -24.62 -34.60
CA ARG A 1073 53.51 -23.21 -34.39
C ARG A 1073 52.13 -22.96 -35.02
N PRO A 1074 51.19 -22.30 -34.33
CA PRO A 1074 49.90 -21.96 -34.89
C PRO A 1074 50.10 -21.03 -36.10
N GLN A 1075 49.53 -21.43 -37.23
CA GLN A 1075 49.54 -20.63 -38.46
C GLN A 1075 48.60 -19.44 -38.31
N LEU A 1076 48.88 -18.36 -39.04
CA LEU A 1076 48.16 -17.10 -38.95
C LEU A 1076 47.98 -16.50 -40.33
N GLU A 1077 46.72 -16.44 -40.77
CA GLU A 1077 46.30 -15.79 -42.01
C GLU A 1077 45.58 -14.48 -41.69
N THR A 1078 45.73 -13.49 -42.58
CA THR A 1078 45.02 -12.21 -42.48
C THR A 1078 44.37 -11.86 -43.81
N PHE A 1079 43.07 -11.57 -43.78
CA PHE A 1079 42.26 -11.35 -44.98
C PHE A 1079 41.69 -9.94 -45.02
N SER A 1080 41.42 -9.42 -46.23
CA SER A 1080 40.74 -8.14 -46.42
C SER A 1080 39.26 -8.23 -45.96
N PRO A 1081 38.58 -7.10 -45.66
CA PRO A 1081 37.25 -7.12 -45.03
C PRO A 1081 36.11 -7.56 -45.95
N ASN A 1082 36.44 -7.98 -47.19
CA ASN A 1082 35.52 -8.54 -48.18
C ASN A 1082 35.69 -10.05 -48.37
N VAL A 1083 36.77 -10.66 -47.86
CA VAL A 1083 36.94 -12.12 -47.84
C VAL A 1083 36.04 -12.71 -46.74
N THR A 1084 35.32 -13.77 -47.09
CA THR A 1084 34.31 -14.42 -46.23
C THR A 1084 34.44 -15.94 -46.21
N ASP A 1085 35.47 -16.49 -46.87
CA ASP A 1085 35.77 -17.92 -46.90
C ASP A 1085 37.28 -18.19 -46.99
N PHE A 1086 37.68 -19.41 -46.63
CA PHE A 1086 39.05 -19.91 -46.78
C PHE A 1086 39.04 -21.43 -46.97
N SER A 1087 40.02 -21.99 -47.67
CA SER A 1087 40.13 -23.44 -47.89
C SER A 1087 41.51 -23.95 -47.50
N LEU A 1088 41.56 -24.83 -46.49
CA LEU A 1088 42.77 -25.46 -45.97
C LEU A 1088 42.86 -26.91 -46.44
N ARG A 1089 43.99 -27.27 -47.07
CA ARG A 1089 44.27 -28.67 -47.43
C ARG A 1089 44.85 -29.43 -46.24
N LEU A 1090 44.37 -30.65 -46.02
CA LEU A 1090 44.75 -31.54 -44.93
C LEU A 1090 46.06 -32.30 -45.28
N PRO A 1091 47.04 -32.37 -44.35
CA PRO A 1091 48.21 -33.24 -44.50
C PRO A 1091 47.84 -34.73 -44.57
N ASP A 1092 46.90 -35.17 -43.72
CA ASP A 1092 46.38 -36.54 -43.70
C ASP A 1092 44.87 -36.58 -43.41
N ARG A 1093 44.22 -37.73 -43.59
CA ARG A 1093 42.74 -37.84 -43.49
C ARG A 1093 42.19 -37.70 -42.06
N SER A 1094 43.04 -37.85 -41.05
CA SER A 1094 42.74 -37.81 -39.61
C SER A 1094 43.19 -36.51 -38.91
N THR A 1095 43.94 -35.64 -39.60
CA THR A 1095 44.38 -34.35 -39.03
C THR A 1095 43.17 -33.53 -38.58
N ARG A 1096 43.09 -33.23 -37.27
CA ARG A 1096 42.10 -32.30 -36.70
C ARG A 1096 42.75 -30.94 -36.42
N PHE A 1097 42.03 -29.87 -36.68
CA PHE A 1097 42.47 -28.48 -36.51
C PHE A 1097 41.54 -27.71 -35.56
N LYS A 1098 42.12 -26.83 -34.76
CA LYS A 1098 41.42 -25.80 -33.98
C LYS A 1098 41.61 -24.45 -34.67
N PHE A 1099 40.51 -23.78 -34.96
CA PHE A 1099 40.46 -22.50 -35.65
C PHE A 1099 40.04 -21.39 -34.68
N PHE A 1100 40.60 -20.20 -34.87
CA PHE A 1100 40.36 -19.00 -34.10
C PHE A 1100 40.22 -17.82 -35.07
N LEU A 1101 39.01 -17.26 -35.23
CA LEU A 1101 38.72 -16.19 -36.18
C LEU A 1101 38.26 -14.92 -35.45
N SER A 1102 38.87 -13.77 -35.78
CA SER A 1102 38.46 -12.45 -35.29
C SER A 1102 38.43 -11.41 -36.42
N ALA A 1103 37.51 -10.45 -36.35
CA ALA A 1103 37.52 -9.27 -37.21
C ALA A 1103 38.48 -8.18 -36.68
N LEU A 1104 38.88 -7.23 -37.53
CA LEU A 1104 39.84 -6.17 -37.21
C LEU A 1104 39.24 -4.77 -37.46
N THR A 1105 39.47 -3.82 -36.55
CA THR A 1105 39.36 -2.36 -36.78
C THR A 1105 40.73 -1.70 -36.58
N GLN A 1106 40.83 -0.38 -36.77
CA GLN A 1106 42.04 0.39 -36.41
C GLN A 1106 42.40 0.29 -34.91
N VAL A 1107 41.47 -0.10 -34.04
CA VAL A 1107 41.70 -0.29 -32.60
C VAL A 1107 42.34 -1.65 -32.29
N GLY A 1108 42.15 -2.65 -33.14
CA GLY A 1108 42.74 -3.98 -33.00
C GLY A 1108 41.80 -5.13 -33.35
N ALA A 1109 42.19 -6.33 -32.92
CA ALA A 1109 41.40 -7.55 -33.09
C ALA A 1109 40.20 -7.59 -32.15
N GLY A 1110 39.05 -7.95 -32.71
CA GLY A 1110 37.79 -8.15 -32.03
C GLY A 1110 37.69 -9.48 -31.29
N LYS A 1111 36.49 -9.77 -30.79
CA LYS A 1111 36.20 -11.03 -30.09
C LYS A 1111 36.49 -12.23 -31.02
N VAL A 1112 37.23 -13.20 -30.50
CA VAL A 1112 37.62 -14.41 -31.23
C VAL A 1112 36.48 -15.45 -31.18
N PHE A 1113 36.05 -15.91 -32.34
CA PHE A 1113 35.28 -17.15 -32.50
C PHE A 1113 36.26 -18.33 -32.51
N ALA A 1114 35.99 -19.41 -31.77
CA ALA A 1114 36.91 -20.55 -31.65
C ALA A 1114 36.17 -21.88 -31.76
N GLU A 1115 36.60 -22.76 -32.67
CA GLU A 1115 35.95 -24.04 -32.97
C GLU A 1115 36.95 -25.09 -33.46
N GLU A 1116 36.64 -26.38 -33.27
CA GLU A 1116 37.47 -27.51 -33.71
C GLU A 1116 36.81 -28.26 -34.86
N SER A 1117 37.62 -28.73 -35.82
CA SER A 1117 37.15 -29.55 -36.92
C SER A 1117 36.48 -30.84 -36.41
N PRO A 1118 35.31 -31.25 -36.94
CA PRO A 1118 34.59 -32.43 -36.47
C PRO A 1118 35.41 -33.73 -36.50
N HIS A 1119 35.04 -34.68 -35.65
CA HIS A 1119 35.64 -36.01 -35.66
C HIS A 1119 35.00 -36.87 -36.76
N PHE A 1120 35.77 -37.27 -37.76
CA PHE A 1120 35.31 -38.11 -38.87
C PHE A 1120 35.88 -39.53 -38.72
N THR A 1121 35.07 -40.47 -38.25
CA THR A 1121 35.41 -41.91 -38.20
C THR A 1121 34.94 -42.63 -39.46
N ASN A 1122 35.70 -43.64 -39.90
CA ASN A 1122 35.35 -44.47 -41.04
C ASN A 1122 34.53 -45.69 -40.58
N GLU A 1123 33.22 -45.56 -40.43
CA GLU A 1123 32.33 -46.72 -40.31
C GLU A 1123 31.28 -46.70 -41.42
N VAL A 1124 31.25 -47.78 -42.19
CA VAL A 1124 30.21 -48.08 -43.18
C VAL A 1124 29.66 -49.45 -42.82
N SER A 1125 28.51 -49.47 -42.16
CA SER A 1125 27.76 -50.68 -41.82
C SER A 1125 26.36 -50.60 -42.45
N SER A 1126 26.07 -51.54 -43.35
CA SER A 1126 24.77 -51.67 -44.01
C SER A 1126 23.82 -52.58 -43.23
N VAL A 1127 22.49 -52.41 -43.41
CA VAL A 1127 21.52 -53.50 -43.66
C VAL A 1127 20.04 -53.01 -43.73
N ARG A 1128 19.40 -53.27 -44.88
CA ARG A 1128 17.97 -53.56 -45.19
C ARG A 1128 16.81 -52.60 -44.76
N TYR A 1129 16.12 -52.12 -45.80
CA TYR A 1129 14.66 -51.86 -45.91
C TYR A 1129 13.93 -53.17 -46.38
N PRO A 1130 12.59 -53.28 -46.62
CA PRO A 1130 11.55 -52.22 -46.79
C PRO A 1130 10.11 -52.52 -46.22
N THR A 1131 9.13 -51.75 -46.73
CA THR A 1131 7.64 -51.77 -46.57
C THR A 1131 7.05 -50.87 -45.44
N GLY A 1132 6.03 -50.03 -45.69
CA GLY A 1132 5.44 -49.61 -46.98
C GLY A 1132 4.28 -48.60 -46.85
N SER A 1133 4.03 -47.79 -47.91
CA SER A 1133 2.94 -46.77 -48.09
C SER A 1133 2.86 -45.61 -47.05
N CYS A 1134 2.43 -44.38 -47.39
CA CYS A 1134 1.82 -43.85 -48.63
C CYS A 1134 2.25 -42.39 -48.95
N SER A 1135 1.86 -41.88 -50.12
CA SER A 1135 2.07 -40.50 -50.63
C SER A 1135 1.13 -39.46 -49.96
N VAL A 1136 1.48 -38.17 -49.72
CA VAL A 1136 1.90 -37.08 -50.65
C VAL A 1136 0.76 -36.75 -51.66
N PRO A 1137 0.36 -35.48 -51.94
CA PRO A 1137 1.04 -34.17 -51.72
C PRO A 1137 0.18 -33.05 -51.04
N ALA A 1138 0.67 -31.81 -51.16
CA ALA A 1138 0.09 -30.48 -50.86
C ALA A 1138 0.36 -29.90 -49.46
#